data_AF-A0A7X0H5E4-F1
#
_entry.id   AF-A0A7X0H5E4-F1
#
_cell.length_a   1.000
_cell.length_b   1.000
_cell.length_c   1.000
_cell.angle_alpha   90.00
_cell.angle_beta   90.00
_cell.angle_gamma   90.00
#
_symmetry.space_group_name_H-M   'P 1'
#
loop_
_entity.id
_entity.type
_entity.pdbx_description
1 polymer ?
#
loop_
_entity_poly.entity_id
_entity_poly.type
_entity_poly.pdbx_seq_one_letter_code
_entity_poly.pdbx_strand_id
1 'polypeptide(L)'
;MGQDSMGFLDFRGQLQLWMAASLMAVVWLSGCGEPQKPHQLRGPLPNVALPATSEFGQIDIDRYVVEELCGGKDREAWVEEWRAAMMPPDVTRLRVRLNLMVREVDWPERLATIDAMLKHPDLQDDRSTQIWNDTVEFLMSWWEDRLVQTILENRPDVQPYLRKIQPFLDRWETREGLEVVDRWLEDQDLAANQLASAKLLPQQYRLLRTHSPSYWYRVRCEFNLRHSNAQGLIDRAHKEANADAANLQLALDYLHALCVVRESNRNLAAPSVEWFVSGYEPRGIVDLNTVGQALYRGGWAEESIILLQRSLTTPLSDEQYEDILEESARVRAVASRHVLSKSQVEASIRTDAKHALVRAYLANKQPELAQPLVEELSKAESEGVSFSLAQISGRTQAVTGQRVVQQRILDAEEVSEDSPAYWRKRALYFQGRQEWDQADDAHQRIIGLTPRPMGYESDSRVFESRVDVIKRYATFLARQKQTPEEASQLIWDEFHAADRLSPYARAMVELMPAHAPFTVHEQNAELWQWIESQPRWEKAERQLIGRMIRPRRKAGTVTVQRVEDERVAALWPKLIPLAQDADPTRAQVLGEILLGRREYQRAQPLLENAQHRFPYDEAGKRNRASVRRSLYKLYLATGQTARANDIWPEIRASLQPGQVPAALAKLTRIARDAGDTNTAKQWHDERANLAKKYDKPFPPPTGDKK
;
A
#
# COMPACT_ATOMS: atom_id res chain seq x y z
N MET A 1 13.75 55.64 0.31
CA MET A 1 13.07 55.46 1.62
C MET A 1 11.72 54.84 1.32
N GLY A 2 11.44 53.57 1.47
CA GLY A 2 12.16 52.40 1.99
C GLY A 2 11.03 51.37 2.20
N GLN A 3 10.91 50.42 1.27
CA GLN A 3 10.90 48.97 1.55
C GLN A 3 10.02 48.56 2.74
N ASP A 4 8.81 48.07 2.45
CA ASP A 4 8.11 47.05 3.24
C ASP A 4 6.95 46.46 2.41
N SER A 5 7.26 45.40 1.65
CA SER A 5 6.29 44.42 1.13
C SER A 5 7.04 43.17 0.69
N MET A 6 7.59 42.42 1.66
CA MET A 6 7.94 41.03 1.39
C MET A 6 6.68 40.17 1.56
N GLY A 7 6.20 39.64 0.44
CA GLY A 7 5.12 38.66 0.40
C GLY A 7 5.52 37.39 1.17
N PHE A 8 4.68 37.00 2.13
CA PHE A 8 4.81 35.76 2.88
C PHE A 8 4.33 34.58 2.03
N LEU A 9 5.23 33.66 1.70
CA LEU A 9 4.89 32.34 1.17
C LEU A 9 4.48 31.41 2.32
N ASP A 10 3.44 30.59 2.12
CA ASP A 10 3.04 29.51 3.04
C ASP A 10 4.19 28.48 3.22
N PHE A 11 4.26 27.88 4.41
CA PHE A 11 5.28 26.94 4.89
C PHE A 11 5.55 25.79 3.91
N ARG A 12 4.53 25.30 3.21
CA ARG A 12 4.71 24.27 2.16
C ARG A 12 5.43 24.78 0.91
N GLY A 13 5.19 26.03 0.50
CA GLY A 13 5.87 26.66 -0.63
C GLY A 13 7.33 26.97 -0.32
N GLN A 14 7.63 27.42 0.91
CA GLN A 14 9.01 27.66 1.36
C GLN A 14 9.83 26.36 1.45
N LEU A 15 9.21 25.25 1.88
CA LEU A 15 9.88 23.94 1.95
C LEU A 15 10.29 23.42 0.56
N GLN A 16 9.45 23.63 -0.46
CA GLN A 16 9.72 23.18 -1.83
C GLN A 16 10.83 24.00 -2.52
N LEU A 17 10.82 25.33 -2.34
CA LEU A 17 11.88 26.21 -2.85
C LEU A 17 13.23 25.93 -2.18
N TRP A 18 13.23 25.62 -0.88
CA TRP A 18 14.47 25.36 -0.15
C TRP A 18 15.09 24.00 -0.49
N MET A 19 14.27 22.94 -0.65
CA MET A 19 14.76 21.64 -1.12
C MET A 19 15.40 21.73 -2.51
N ALA A 20 14.86 22.57 -3.40
CA ALA A 20 15.45 22.81 -4.72
C ALA A 20 16.80 23.54 -4.64
N ALA A 21 16.94 24.53 -3.76
CA ALA A 21 18.18 25.29 -3.56
C ALA A 21 19.29 24.45 -2.90
N SER A 22 18.98 23.63 -1.90
CA SER A 22 19.96 22.77 -1.23
C SER A 22 20.48 21.64 -2.14
N LEU A 23 19.63 21.12 -3.03
CA LEU A 23 20.06 20.13 -4.03
C LEU A 23 20.96 20.75 -5.12
N MET A 24 20.69 21.99 -5.55
CA MET A 24 21.59 22.68 -6.48
C MET A 24 22.95 23.01 -5.88
N ALA A 25 23.03 23.31 -4.57
CA ALA A 25 24.30 23.48 -3.87
C ALA A 25 25.12 22.18 -3.77
N VAL A 26 24.47 21.03 -3.60
CA VAL A 26 25.14 19.70 -3.55
C VAL A 26 25.64 19.28 -4.94
N VAL A 27 24.88 19.56 -6.00
CA VAL A 27 25.31 19.29 -7.39
C VAL A 27 26.49 20.18 -7.79
N TRP A 28 26.51 21.45 -7.34
CA TRP A 28 27.61 22.36 -7.65
C TRP A 28 28.91 22.04 -6.89
N LEU A 29 28.82 21.59 -5.63
CA LEU A 29 29.99 21.16 -4.85
C LEU A 29 30.57 19.81 -5.29
N SER A 30 29.78 18.97 -5.95
CA SER A 30 30.24 17.66 -6.45
C SER A 30 30.97 17.73 -7.81
N GLY A 31 30.98 18.90 -8.47
CA GLY A 31 31.56 19.11 -9.80
C GLY A 31 33.00 19.63 -9.83
N CYS A 32 33.61 19.93 -8.66
CA CYS A 32 34.94 20.55 -8.58
C CYS A 32 35.93 19.65 -7.84
N GLY A 33 36.49 18.65 -8.53
CA GLY A 33 37.60 17.84 -8.02
C GLY A 33 38.38 17.14 -9.14
N GLU A 34 39.63 17.55 -9.36
CA GLU A 34 40.57 16.96 -10.33
C GLU A 34 40.93 15.48 -10.00
N PRO A 35 41.27 14.65 -11.00
CA PRO A 35 41.48 13.21 -10.79
C PRO A 35 42.93 12.91 -10.36
N GLN A 36 43.11 12.33 -9.17
CA GLN A 36 44.39 11.72 -8.77
C GLN A 36 44.50 10.25 -9.17
N LYS A 37 45.72 9.85 -9.54
CA LYS A 37 46.14 8.52 -10.04
C LYS A 37 46.02 7.40 -8.98
N PRO A 38 45.88 6.12 -9.39
CA PRO A 38 45.61 5.03 -8.46
C PRO A 38 46.91 4.42 -7.89
N HIS A 39 46.96 4.27 -6.57
CA HIS A 39 47.85 3.34 -5.89
C HIS A 39 47.14 2.02 -5.63
N GLN A 40 47.83 0.93 -5.98
CA GLN A 40 47.46 -0.46 -5.72
C GLN A 40 47.39 -0.74 -4.21
N LEU A 41 46.30 -1.34 -3.72
CA LEU A 41 46.28 -2.20 -2.53
C LEU A 41 45.01 -3.09 -2.53
N ARG A 42 45.25 -4.40 -2.34
CA ARG A 42 44.38 -5.53 -1.95
C ARG A 42 42.86 -5.41 -2.17
N GLY A 43 42.36 -6.28 -3.06
CA GLY A 43 40.97 -6.29 -3.53
C GLY A 43 39.93 -6.56 -2.43
N PRO A 44 38.78 -5.85 -2.47
CA PRO A 44 37.63 -6.19 -1.66
C PRO A 44 36.87 -7.39 -2.25
N LEU A 45 36.18 -8.14 -1.40
CA LEU A 45 35.20 -9.16 -1.77
C LEU A 45 34.17 -8.59 -2.77
N PRO A 46 33.63 -9.40 -3.71
CA PRO A 46 32.73 -8.90 -4.73
C PRO A 46 31.43 -8.39 -4.10
N ASN A 47 31.18 -7.08 -4.24
CA ASN A 47 29.88 -6.46 -4.02
C ASN A 47 28.89 -7.02 -5.05
N VAL A 48 28.07 -8.00 -4.63
CA VAL A 48 26.94 -8.48 -5.42
C VAL A 48 25.84 -7.42 -5.34
N ALA A 49 25.69 -6.62 -6.40
CA ALA A 49 24.63 -5.64 -6.51
C ALA A 49 23.26 -6.34 -6.60
N LEU A 50 22.39 -6.12 -5.61
CA LEU A 50 21.00 -6.58 -5.63
C LEU A 50 20.08 -5.48 -6.18
N PRO A 51 19.20 -5.76 -7.16
CA PRO A 51 18.35 -4.74 -7.78
C PRO A 51 17.11 -4.40 -6.92
N ALA A 52 16.69 -3.14 -6.97
CA ALA A 52 15.53 -2.59 -6.27
C ALA A 52 14.21 -2.84 -7.03
N THR A 53 13.18 -3.40 -6.37
CA THR A 53 11.70 -3.20 -6.59
C THR A 53 10.84 -4.25 -5.86
N SER A 54 9.55 -3.93 -5.68
CA SER A 54 8.59 -4.40 -4.66
C SER A 54 7.86 -5.74 -4.92
N GLU A 55 8.42 -6.69 -5.68
CA GLU A 55 7.81 -8.02 -5.90
C GLU A 55 8.63 -9.18 -5.31
N PHE A 56 9.17 -9.00 -4.10
CA PHE A 56 9.91 -10.04 -3.37
C PHE A 56 9.00 -11.13 -2.78
N GLY A 57 8.54 -12.06 -3.60
CA GLY A 57 8.01 -13.36 -3.16
C GLY A 57 9.08 -14.45 -3.23
N GLN A 58 9.38 -15.09 -2.09
CA GLN A 58 10.09 -16.37 -1.92
C GLN A 58 11.26 -16.63 -2.89
N ILE A 59 12.47 -16.22 -2.48
CA ILE A 59 13.73 -16.60 -3.14
C ILE A 59 14.01 -18.08 -2.87
N ASP A 60 14.23 -18.87 -3.93
CA ASP A 60 14.84 -20.20 -3.83
C ASP A 60 16.32 -20.01 -3.47
N ILE A 61 16.71 -20.40 -2.25
CA ILE A 61 18.11 -20.32 -1.81
C ILE A 61 18.74 -21.68 -2.10
N ASP A 62 19.80 -21.66 -2.91
CA ASP A 62 20.56 -22.86 -3.29
C ASP A 62 21.10 -23.56 -2.02
N ARG A 63 21.01 -24.90 -1.97
CA ARG A 63 21.54 -25.72 -0.88
C ARG A 63 23.03 -25.44 -0.62
N TYR A 64 23.82 -25.13 -1.65
CA TYR A 64 25.23 -24.74 -1.48
C TYR A 64 25.36 -23.41 -0.73
N VAL A 65 24.50 -22.44 -1.05
CA VAL A 65 24.43 -21.14 -0.34
C VAL A 65 23.89 -21.35 1.08
N VAL A 66 22.96 -22.28 1.30
CA VAL A 66 22.52 -22.69 2.63
C VAL A 66 23.67 -23.28 3.43
N GLU A 67 24.44 -24.22 2.86
CA GLU A 67 25.56 -24.89 3.54
C GLU A 67 26.73 -23.91 3.81
N GLU A 68 27.00 -22.99 2.89
CA GLU A 68 28.00 -21.91 3.05
C GLU A 68 27.56 -20.85 4.09
N LEU A 69 26.26 -20.53 4.14
CA LEU A 69 25.73 -19.52 5.07
C LEU A 69 25.36 -20.07 6.44
N CYS A 70 25.02 -21.36 6.57
CA CYS A 70 24.60 -21.99 7.82
C CYS A 70 25.67 -22.91 8.43
N GLY A 71 26.73 -23.27 7.67
CA GLY A 71 27.78 -24.19 8.10
C GLY A 71 28.57 -23.67 9.30
N GLY A 72 28.23 -24.15 10.50
CA GLY A 72 29.02 -23.93 11.72
C GLY A 72 28.87 -22.56 12.39
N LYS A 73 27.84 -21.78 12.04
CA LYS A 73 27.58 -20.50 12.71
C LYS A 73 26.89 -20.73 14.05
N ASP A 74 27.49 -20.20 15.11
CA ASP A 74 26.84 -20.08 16.40
C ASP A 74 25.74 -18.99 16.37
N ARG A 75 24.97 -18.92 17.44
CA ARG A 75 23.89 -17.95 17.62
C ARG A 75 24.35 -16.50 17.43
N GLU A 76 25.56 -16.17 17.88
CA GLU A 76 26.10 -14.81 17.82
C GLU A 76 26.39 -14.40 16.37
N ALA A 77 26.90 -15.32 15.54
CA ALA A 77 27.09 -15.09 14.12
C ALA A 77 25.75 -14.83 13.38
N TRP A 78 24.67 -15.51 13.76
CA TRP A 78 23.33 -15.24 13.20
C TRP A 78 22.82 -13.85 13.57
N VAL A 79 22.94 -13.45 14.84
CA VAL A 79 22.52 -12.13 15.33
C VAL A 79 23.30 -11.01 14.63
N GLU A 80 24.62 -11.16 14.48
CA GLU A 80 25.47 -10.14 13.84
C GLU A 80 25.21 -10.03 12.33
N GLU A 81 24.96 -11.15 11.63
CA GLU A 81 24.59 -11.10 10.20
C GLU A 81 23.22 -10.47 9.97
N TRP A 82 22.28 -10.66 10.89
CA TRP A 82 21.00 -9.98 10.86
C TRP A 82 21.15 -8.50 11.13
N ARG A 83 21.90 -8.12 12.17
CA ARG A 83 22.25 -6.73 12.44
C ARG A 83 22.86 -6.05 11.20
N ALA A 84 23.80 -6.72 10.53
CA ALA A 84 24.40 -6.24 9.29
C ALA A 84 23.41 -6.15 8.12
N ALA A 85 22.36 -6.97 8.08
CA ALA A 85 21.27 -6.85 7.10
C ALA A 85 20.25 -5.75 7.46
N MET A 86 20.23 -5.33 8.72
CA MET A 86 19.32 -4.31 9.23
C MET A 86 19.92 -2.89 9.17
N MET A 87 21.26 -2.78 9.08
CA MET A 87 21.99 -1.51 9.14
C MET A 87 23.12 -1.41 8.07
N PRO A 88 22.89 -0.76 6.90
CA PRO A 88 21.64 -0.14 6.45
C PRO A 88 20.58 -1.20 6.10
N PRO A 89 19.28 -0.86 6.15
CA PRO A 89 18.20 -1.82 5.91
C PRO A 89 18.26 -2.42 4.50
N ASP A 90 18.65 -3.70 4.42
CA ASP A 90 18.56 -4.54 3.24
C ASP A 90 17.46 -5.58 3.47
N VAL A 91 16.22 -5.19 3.13
CA VAL A 91 15.02 -6.04 3.25
C VAL A 91 15.19 -7.35 2.48
N THR A 92 15.97 -7.36 1.40
CA THR A 92 16.21 -8.57 0.61
C THR A 92 17.07 -9.55 1.41
N ARG A 93 18.22 -9.08 1.90
CA ARG A 93 19.12 -9.89 2.71
C ARG A 93 18.43 -10.37 3.98
N LEU A 94 17.65 -9.51 4.64
CA LEU A 94 16.83 -9.89 5.80
C LEU A 94 15.88 -11.05 5.46
N ARG A 95 15.10 -10.94 4.38
CA ARG A 95 14.17 -12.00 3.95
C ARG A 95 14.87 -13.31 3.61
N VAL A 96 16.05 -13.25 2.99
CA VAL A 96 16.90 -14.43 2.72
C VAL A 96 17.30 -15.10 4.05
N ARG A 97 17.74 -14.33 5.04
CA ARG A 97 18.17 -14.85 6.35
C ARG A 97 17.03 -15.41 7.18
N LEU A 98 15.90 -14.72 7.20
CA LEU A 98 14.66 -15.20 7.77
C LEU A 98 14.22 -16.54 7.16
N ASN A 99 14.32 -16.67 5.83
CA ASN A 99 14.00 -17.91 5.12
C ASN A 99 14.93 -19.06 5.54
N LEU A 100 16.25 -18.82 5.58
CA LEU A 100 17.22 -19.80 6.04
C LEU A 100 16.95 -20.25 7.49
N MET A 101 16.74 -19.28 8.39
CA MET A 101 16.43 -19.54 9.79
C MET A 101 15.18 -20.43 9.93
N VAL A 102 14.10 -20.08 9.23
CA VAL A 102 12.83 -20.83 9.27
C VAL A 102 12.93 -22.22 8.61
N ARG A 103 13.95 -22.49 7.82
CA ARG A 103 14.12 -23.80 7.17
C ARG A 103 15.07 -24.73 7.90
N GLU A 104 16.21 -24.19 8.31
CA GLU A 104 17.40 -25.00 8.61
C GLU A 104 17.75 -25.00 10.09
N VAL A 105 17.38 -23.95 10.82
CA VAL A 105 17.62 -23.87 12.26
C VAL A 105 16.55 -24.68 12.99
N ASP A 106 16.88 -25.36 14.08
CA ASP A 106 15.87 -26.06 14.87
C ASP A 106 14.94 -25.07 15.60
N TRP A 107 13.78 -25.54 16.05
CA TRP A 107 12.79 -24.64 16.65
C TRP A 107 13.29 -23.92 17.92
N PRO A 108 13.92 -24.61 18.91
CA PRO A 108 14.47 -23.94 20.09
C PRO A 108 15.50 -22.85 19.73
N GLU A 109 16.37 -23.11 18.78
CA GLU A 109 17.42 -22.17 18.39
C GLU A 109 16.86 -20.98 17.59
N ARG A 110 15.79 -21.17 16.79
CA ARG A 110 15.07 -20.03 16.16
C ARG A 110 14.50 -19.09 17.20
N LEU A 111 13.84 -19.65 18.22
CA LEU A 111 13.24 -18.86 19.29
C LEU A 111 14.32 -18.13 20.08
N ALA A 112 15.42 -18.81 20.41
CA ALA A 112 16.57 -18.20 21.07
C ALA A 112 17.22 -17.09 20.21
N THR A 113 17.25 -17.26 18.89
CA THR A 113 17.76 -16.24 17.96
C THR A 113 16.87 -15.00 17.94
N ILE A 114 15.54 -15.17 17.82
CA ILE A 114 14.58 -14.06 17.88
C ILE A 114 14.65 -13.34 19.24
N ASP A 115 14.73 -14.08 20.34
CA ASP A 115 14.87 -13.50 21.68
C ASP A 115 16.19 -12.72 21.83
N ALA A 116 17.30 -13.24 21.32
CA ALA A 116 18.59 -12.53 21.31
C ALA A 116 18.52 -11.24 20.47
N MET A 117 17.85 -11.28 19.33
CA MET A 117 17.61 -10.11 18.49
C MET A 117 16.72 -9.06 19.17
N LEU A 118 15.66 -9.49 19.83
CA LEU A 118 14.77 -8.62 20.60
C LEU A 118 15.47 -7.99 21.81
N LYS A 119 16.62 -8.50 22.22
CA LYS A 119 17.46 -7.92 23.29
C LYS A 119 18.61 -7.08 22.75
N HIS A 120 18.87 -7.12 21.44
CA HIS A 120 20.00 -6.42 20.84
C HIS A 120 19.73 -4.90 20.77
N PRO A 121 20.60 -4.03 21.36
CA PRO A 121 20.35 -2.59 21.45
C PRO A 121 20.08 -1.91 20.10
N ASP A 122 20.88 -2.20 19.08
CA ASP A 122 20.74 -1.60 17.75
C ASP A 122 19.42 -1.96 17.05
N LEU A 123 18.78 -3.04 17.48
CA LEU A 123 17.52 -3.51 16.91
C LEU A 123 16.31 -3.02 17.71
N GLN A 124 16.51 -2.24 18.77
CA GLN A 124 15.46 -1.58 19.55
C GLN A 124 15.13 -0.16 19.07
N ASP A 125 15.97 0.41 18.19
CA ASP A 125 15.77 1.73 17.59
C ASP A 125 14.53 1.76 16.70
N ASP A 126 13.88 2.90 16.59
CA ASP A 126 12.64 3.08 15.83
C ASP A 126 12.85 2.92 14.32
N ARG A 127 14.10 3.10 13.85
CA ARG A 127 14.49 2.76 12.47
C ARG A 127 14.31 1.28 12.15
N SER A 128 14.36 0.42 13.18
CA SER A 128 14.14 -1.03 13.04
C SER A 128 12.65 -1.41 12.98
N THR A 129 11.72 -0.54 13.38
CA THR A 129 10.28 -0.91 13.47
C THR A 129 9.73 -1.36 12.12
N GLN A 130 10.10 -0.70 11.01
CA GLN A 130 9.69 -1.15 9.68
C GLN A 130 10.27 -2.52 9.32
N ILE A 131 11.49 -2.79 9.75
CA ILE A 131 12.15 -4.08 9.53
C ILE A 131 11.45 -5.18 10.33
N TRP A 132 11.05 -4.89 11.58
CA TRP A 132 10.26 -5.80 12.40
C TRP A 132 8.85 -6.00 11.84
N ASN A 133 8.22 -4.98 11.26
CA ASN A 133 6.96 -5.14 10.51
C ASN A 133 7.16 -6.15 9.36
N ASP A 134 8.19 -5.96 8.54
CA ASP A 134 8.51 -6.87 7.44
C ASP A 134 8.84 -8.29 7.92
N THR A 135 9.53 -8.42 9.06
CA THR A 135 9.89 -9.68 9.72
C THR A 135 8.64 -10.41 10.20
N VAL A 136 7.74 -9.73 10.92
CA VAL A 136 6.48 -10.30 11.39
C VAL A 136 5.61 -10.73 10.23
N GLU A 137 5.48 -9.89 9.20
CA GLU A 137 4.69 -10.23 8.01
C GLU A 137 5.25 -11.43 7.25
N PHE A 138 6.59 -11.53 7.19
CA PHE A 138 7.25 -12.70 6.65
C PHE A 138 6.88 -13.93 7.49
N LEU A 139 7.10 -13.92 8.80
CA LEU A 139 6.82 -15.05 9.69
C LEU A 139 5.33 -15.46 9.69
N MET A 140 4.41 -14.50 9.58
CA MET A 140 2.98 -14.76 9.39
C MET A 140 2.69 -15.50 8.09
N SER A 141 3.42 -15.18 7.01
CA SER A 141 3.31 -15.92 5.76
C SER A 141 3.86 -17.35 5.88
N TRP A 142 4.87 -17.57 6.75
CA TRP A 142 5.46 -18.88 7.04
C TRP A 142 4.67 -19.72 8.05
N TRP A 143 3.63 -19.14 8.67
CA TRP A 143 2.84 -19.72 9.76
C TRP A 143 3.67 -20.01 11.02
N GLU A 144 4.70 -19.20 11.25
CA GLU A 144 5.55 -19.25 12.44
C GLU A 144 4.87 -18.49 13.59
N ASP A 145 3.64 -18.89 13.92
CA ASP A 145 2.73 -18.13 14.78
C ASP A 145 3.31 -17.85 16.17
N ARG A 146 4.10 -18.77 16.74
CA ARG A 146 4.75 -18.56 18.04
C ARG A 146 5.89 -17.53 17.96
N LEU A 147 6.69 -17.50 16.87
CA LEU A 147 7.70 -16.45 16.69
C LEU A 147 7.05 -15.08 16.47
N VAL A 148 5.96 -15.05 15.68
CA VAL A 148 5.15 -13.84 15.51
C VAL A 148 4.65 -13.32 16.86
N GLN A 149 4.04 -14.20 17.66
CA GLN A 149 3.58 -13.86 19.00
C GLN A 149 4.72 -13.31 19.87
N THR A 150 5.87 -14.01 19.93
CA THR A 150 7.04 -13.56 20.70
C THR A 150 7.53 -12.18 20.29
N ILE A 151 7.61 -11.90 18.98
CA ILE A 151 8.03 -10.57 18.50
C ILE A 151 7.01 -9.51 18.94
N LEU A 152 5.73 -9.73 18.68
CA LEU A 152 4.69 -8.74 18.98
C LEU A 152 4.58 -8.47 20.49
N GLU A 153 4.69 -9.51 21.33
CA GLU A 153 4.72 -9.37 22.80
C GLU A 153 5.89 -8.54 23.32
N ASN A 154 7.05 -8.60 22.66
CA ASN A 154 8.24 -7.83 23.06
C ASN A 154 8.35 -6.48 22.33
N ARG A 155 7.58 -6.28 21.25
CA ARG A 155 7.64 -5.11 20.36
C ARG A 155 6.23 -4.64 19.99
N PRO A 156 5.50 -4.02 20.92
CA PRO A 156 4.14 -3.53 20.66
C PRO A 156 4.10 -2.36 19.66
N ASP A 157 5.24 -1.73 19.33
CA ASP A 157 5.39 -0.75 18.25
C ASP A 157 5.28 -1.35 16.83
N VAL A 158 5.38 -2.67 16.70
CA VAL A 158 5.32 -3.39 15.42
C VAL A 158 3.86 -3.51 14.97
N GLN A 159 3.57 -2.98 13.79
CA GLN A 159 2.23 -2.81 13.21
C GLN A 159 2.20 -3.41 11.80
N PRO A 160 2.06 -4.75 11.66
CA PRO A 160 1.99 -5.39 10.35
C PRO A 160 0.75 -4.91 9.56
N TYR A 161 0.68 -5.17 8.25
CA TYR A 161 -0.53 -4.80 7.50
C TYR A 161 -1.78 -5.48 8.09
N LEU A 162 -2.86 -4.69 8.26
CA LEU A 162 -4.17 -5.17 8.78
C LEU A 162 -4.67 -6.42 8.05
N ARG A 163 -4.50 -6.51 6.73
CA ARG A 163 -4.93 -7.67 5.95
C ARG A 163 -4.14 -8.96 6.26
N LYS A 164 -2.94 -8.84 6.83
CA LYS A 164 -2.06 -9.97 7.17
C LYS A 164 -2.19 -10.43 8.62
N ILE A 165 -2.48 -9.51 9.56
CA ILE A 165 -2.68 -9.86 10.98
C ILE A 165 -3.96 -10.68 11.18
N GLN A 166 -5.06 -10.37 10.47
CA GLN A 166 -6.35 -11.03 10.72
C GLN A 166 -6.29 -12.57 10.53
N PRO A 167 -5.72 -13.12 9.45
CA PRO A 167 -5.56 -14.57 9.32
C PRO A 167 -4.68 -15.22 10.40
N PHE A 168 -3.74 -14.47 10.99
CA PHE A 168 -2.94 -14.97 12.12
C PHE A 168 -3.79 -15.05 13.39
N LEU A 169 -4.60 -14.03 13.67
CA LEU A 169 -5.51 -14.01 14.82
C LEU A 169 -6.55 -15.13 14.74
N ASP A 170 -7.13 -15.39 13.57
CA ASP A 170 -8.10 -16.47 13.39
C ASP A 170 -7.49 -17.86 13.71
N ARG A 171 -6.24 -18.08 13.31
CA ARG A 171 -5.50 -19.31 13.63
C ARG A 171 -5.12 -19.40 15.10
N TRP A 172 -4.85 -18.27 15.74
CA TRP A 172 -4.54 -18.24 17.16
C TRP A 172 -5.80 -18.50 17.98
N GLU A 173 -6.90 -17.84 17.67
CA GLU A 173 -8.22 -18.06 18.28
C GLU A 173 -8.63 -19.53 18.19
N THR A 174 -8.47 -20.17 17.02
CA THR A 174 -8.78 -21.60 16.86
C THR A 174 -8.02 -22.49 17.85
N ARG A 175 -6.85 -22.06 18.32
CA ARG A 175 -5.99 -22.83 19.23
C ARG A 175 -6.22 -22.49 20.70
N GLU A 176 -6.35 -21.21 21.04
CA GLU A 176 -6.31 -20.73 22.43
C GLU A 176 -7.65 -20.09 22.87
N GLY A 177 -8.59 -19.90 21.94
CA GLY A 177 -9.90 -19.31 22.20
C GLY A 177 -9.99 -17.80 21.99
N LEU A 178 -11.21 -17.32 21.80
CA LEU A 178 -11.55 -15.91 21.51
C LEU A 178 -11.11 -14.96 22.62
N GLU A 179 -11.40 -15.31 23.88
CA GLU A 179 -11.10 -14.47 25.04
C GLU A 179 -9.60 -14.26 25.24
N VAL A 180 -8.77 -15.26 24.93
CA VAL A 180 -7.31 -15.16 25.04
C VAL A 180 -6.76 -14.18 24.01
N VAL A 181 -7.25 -14.25 22.77
CA VAL A 181 -6.80 -13.34 21.71
C VAL A 181 -7.29 -11.91 21.98
N ASP A 182 -8.54 -11.72 22.45
CA ASP A 182 -9.04 -10.38 22.80
C ASP A 182 -8.24 -9.74 23.94
N ARG A 183 -7.96 -10.50 25.01
CA ARG A 183 -7.12 -10.02 26.11
C ARG A 183 -5.70 -9.70 25.65
N TRP A 184 -5.12 -10.54 24.80
CA TRP A 184 -3.80 -10.26 24.24
C TRP A 184 -3.81 -8.97 23.40
N LEU A 185 -4.84 -8.73 22.59
CA LEU A 185 -4.97 -7.48 21.83
C LEU A 185 -5.13 -6.25 22.73
N GLU A 186 -5.84 -6.39 23.85
CA GLU A 186 -5.92 -5.37 24.92
C GLU A 186 -4.55 -5.07 25.53
N ASP A 187 -3.78 -6.11 25.86
CA ASP A 187 -2.43 -5.98 26.39
C ASP A 187 -1.47 -5.32 25.39
N GLN A 188 -1.60 -5.66 24.09
CA GLN A 188 -0.81 -5.04 23.01
C GLN A 188 -1.12 -3.56 22.84
N ASP A 189 -2.40 -3.19 22.89
CA ASP A 189 -2.84 -1.80 22.83
C ASP A 189 -2.27 -1.01 24.02
N LEU A 190 -2.43 -1.54 25.24
CA LEU A 190 -1.89 -0.91 26.45
C LEU A 190 -0.37 -0.76 26.37
N ALA A 191 0.35 -1.81 25.97
CA ALA A 191 1.80 -1.81 25.86
C ALA A 191 2.29 -0.83 24.77
N ALA A 192 1.58 -0.73 23.64
CA ALA A 192 1.91 0.22 22.58
C ALA A 192 1.70 1.67 23.04
N ASN A 193 0.63 1.93 23.79
CA ASN A 193 0.35 3.25 24.35
C ASN A 193 1.37 3.65 25.42
N GLN A 194 1.77 2.71 26.29
CA GLN A 194 2.84 2.91 27.26
C GLN A 194 4.19 3.17 26.58
N LEU A 195 4.54 2.36 25.57
CA LEU A 195 5.78 2.52 24.81
C LEU A 195 5.83 3.87 24.07
N ALA A 196 4.73 4.25 23.44
CA ALA A 196 4.60 5.55 22.78
C ALA A 196 4.73 6.72 23.78
N SER A 197 4.34 6.52 25.03
CA SER A 197 4.49 7.53 26.09
C SER A 197 5.92 7.57 26.66
N ALA A 198 6.58 6.41 26.76
CA ALA A 198 7.92 6.26 27.35
C ALA A 198 9.06 6.66 26.38
N LYS A 199 8.93 6.37 25.09
CA LYS A 199 10.04 6.55 24.12
C LYS A 199 10.37 8.00 23.77
N LEU A 200 9.69 9.03 24.32
CA LEU A 200 9.82 10.44 23.90
C LEU A 200 9.86 10.59 22.37
N LEU A 201 9.19 9.66 21.69
CA LEU A 201 9.26 9.48 20.27
C LEU A 201 8.63 10.72 19.63
N PRO A 202 9.27 11.38 18.66
CA PRO A 202 8.62 12.42 17.91
C PRO A 202 7.21 12.09 17.41
N GLN A 203 6.18 12.62 18.06
CA GLN A 203 4.78 12.60 17.69
C GLN A 203 4.47 13.38 16.40
N GLN A 204 5.41 13.62 15.47
CA GLN A 204 4.98 13.81 14.07
C GLN A 204 4.21 12.58 13.62
N TYR A 205 4.42 11.43 14.26
CA TYR A 205 3.55 10.27 14.12
C TYR A 205 2.23 10.35 14.89
N ARG A 206 2.10 11.11 15.98
CA ARG A 206 0.84 11.25 16.74
C ARG A 206 -0.03 12.42 16.24
N LEU A 207 0.55 13.49 15.67
CA LEU A 207 -0.16 14.64 15.06
C LEU A 207 -0.46 14.48 13.56
N LEU A 208 0.23 13.60 12.83
CA LEU A 208 -0.26 13.13 11.52
C LEU A 208 -1.14 11.87 11.65
N ARG A 209 -1.08 11.17 12.80
CA ARG A 209 -2.07 10.14 13.21
C ARG A 209 -2.97 10.60 14.38
N THR A 210 -3.31 11.88 14.52
CA THR A 210 -4.29 12.40 15.52
C THR A 210 -5.72 11.92 15.26
N HIS A 211 -5.84 10.82 14.53
CA HIS A 211 -6.95 10.50 13.69
C HIS A 211 -7.20 9.00 13.58
N SER A 212 -6.31 8.15 14.12
CA SER A 212 -6.54 6.71 14.22
C SER A 212 -6.15 6.30 15.63
N PRO A 213 -6.95 5.50 16.36
CA PRO A 213 -6.47 4.81 17.55
C PRO A 213 -5.19 4.07 17.29
N SER A 214 -4.64 3.56 18.39
CA SER A 214 -3.57 2.58 18.29
C SER A 214 -3.97 1.52 17.25
N TYR A 215 -2.98 1.14 16.45
CA TYR A 215 -3.15 0.10 15.45
C TYR A 215 -3.79 -1.16 16.07
N TRP A 216 -3.40 -1.51 17.30
CA TRP A 216 -3.91 -2.67 18.04
C TRP A 216 -5.36 -2.52 18.46
N TYR A 217 -5.79 -1.33 18.88
CA TYR A 217 -7.19 -1.08 19.18
C TYR A 217 -8.07 -1.25 17.94
N ARG A 218 -7.62 -0.79 16.78
CA ARG A 218 -8.29 -1.04 15.50
C ARG A 218 -8.38 -2.54 15.19
N VAL A 219 -7.26 -3.26 15.31
CA VAL A 219 -7.22 -4.71 15.10
C VAL A 219 -8.19 -5.43 16.04
N ARG A 220 -8.25 -5.02 17.31
CA ARG A 220 -9.19 -5.52 18.31
C ARG A 220 -10.64 -5.26 17.94
N CYS A 221 -10.97 -4.07 17.45
CA CYS A 221 -12.31 -3.73 16.95
C CYS A 221 -12.71 -4.63 15.78
N GLU A 222 -11.85 -4.75 14.76
CA GLU A 222 -12.11 -5.59 13.59
C GLU A 222 -12.22 -7.09 13.97
N PHE A 223 -11.40 -7.54 14.92
CA PHE A 223 -11.45 -8.91 15.43
C PHE A 223 -12.77 -9.19 16.16
N ASN A 224 -13.18 -8.34 17.10
CA ASN A 224 -14.45 -8.51 17.83
C ASN A 224 -15.67 -8.40 16.93
N LEU A 225 -15.61 -7.55 15.91
CA LEU A 225 -16.69 -7.41 14.95
C LEU A 225 -16.93 -8.68 14.12
N ARG A 226 -15.88 -9.36 13.69
CA ARG A 226 -15.99 -10.65 12.98
C ARG A 226 -16.59 -11.75 13.85
N HIS A 227 -16.45 -11.63 15.17
CA HIS A 227 -16.98 -12.57 16.15
C HIS A 227 -18.30 -12.11 16.80
N SER A 228 -18.96 -11.09 16.25
CA SER A 228 -20.22 -10.54 16.80
C SER A 228 -20.12 -10.00 18.24
N ASN A 229 -18.91 -9.68 18.71
CA ASN A 229 -18.62 -9.15 20.05
C ASN A 229 -18.31 -7.64 20.06
N ALA A 230 -18.38 -6.95 18.92
CA ALA A 230 -18.07 -5.53 18.84
C ALA A 230 -18.91 -4.64 19.76
N GLN A 231 -20.16 -5.03 20.06
CA GLN A 231 -21.02 -4.26 20.97
C GLN A 231 -20.44 -4.19 22.39
N GLY A 232 -19.92 -5.30 22.92
CA GLY A 232 -19.31 -5.32 24.26
C GLY A 232 -18.07 -4.43 24.36
N LEU A 233 -17.30 -4.34 23.27
CA LEU A 233 -16.15 -3.43 23.18
C LEU A 233 -16.61 -1.96 23.12
N ILE A 234 -17.65 -1.65 22.34
CA ILE A 234 -18.25 -0.30 22.29
C ILE A 234 -18.78 0.10 23.67
N ASP A 235 -19.52 -0.77 24.34
CA ASP A 235 -20.11 -0.50 25.65
C ASP A 235 -19.01 -0.26 26.71
N ARG A 236 -17.92 -1.02 26.64
CA ARG A 236 -16.74 -0.81 27.48
C ARG A 236 -16.08 0.54 27.20
N ALA A 237 -15.77 0.83 25.93
CA ALA A 237 -15.11 2.07 25.54
C ALA A 237 -15.98 3.30 25.87
N HIS A 238 -17.30 3.20 25.71
CA HIS A 238 -18.25 4.21 26.18
C HIS A 238 -18.14 4.41 27.69
N LYS A 239 -18.24 3.33 28.48
CA LYS A 239 -18.17 3.41 29.94
C LYS A 239 -16.85 4.04 30.41
N GLU A 240 -15.73 3.68 29.80
CA GLU A 240 -14.41 4.23 30.12
C GLU A 240 -14.30 5.71 29.73
N ALA A 241 -14.68 6.07 28.51
CA ALA A 241 -14.69 7.46 28.06
C ALA A 241 -15.64 8.34 28.88
N ASN A 242 -16.74 7.80 29.39
CA ASN A 242 -17.66 8.53 30.26
C ASN A 242 -17.16 8.62 31.71
N ALA A 243 -16.41 7.62 32.18
CA ALA A 243 -15.82 7.63 33.54
C ALA A 243 -14.66 8.63 33.66
N ASP A 244 -13.92 8.86 32.57
CA ASP A 244 -12.84 9.83 32.48
C ASP A 244 -13.03 10.72 31.25
N ALA A 245 -14.04 11.59 31.33
CA ALA A 245 -14.50 12.46 30.24
C ALA A 245 -13.44 13.46 29.73
N ALA A 246 -12.37 13.71 30.49
CA ALA A 246 -11.28 14.59 30.07
C ALA A 246 -10.19 13.88 29.26
N ASN A 247 -10.23 12.54 29.19
CA ASN A 247 -9.20 11.74 28.55
C ASN A 247 -9.42 11.64 27.03
N LEU A 248 -8.62 12.41 26.28
CA LEU A 248 -8.65 12.43 24.81
C LEU A 248 -8.50 11.03 24.20
N GLN A 249 -7.65 10.16 24.76
CA GLN A 249 -7.40 8.85 24.16
C GLN A 249 -8.62 7.94 24.27
N LEU A 250 -9.23 7.84 25.46
CA LEU A 250 -10.46 7.06 25.67
C LEU A 250 -11.61 7.56 24.78
N ALA A 251 -11.71 8.88 24.63
CA ALA A 251 -12.69 9.51 23.75
C ALA A 251 -12.48 9.11 22.27
N LEU A 252 -11.23 9.09 21.79
CA LEU A 252 -10.90 8.67 20.42
C LEU A 252 -11.07 7.17 20.20
N ASP A 253 -10.75 6.34 21.18
CA ASP A 253 -10.94 4.90 21.13
C ASP A 253 -12.43 4.55 21.00
N TYR A 254 -13.28 5.17 21.82
CA TYR A 254 -14.74 5.06 21.68
C TYR A 254 -15.23 5.44 20.27
N LEU A 255 -14.87 6.63 19.79
CA LEU A 255 -15.30 7.09 18.45
C LEU A 255 -14.83 6.16 17.33
N HIS A 256 -13.64 5.57 17.46
CA HIS A 256 -13.15 4.65 16.45
C HIS A 256 -13.81 3.28 16.49
N ALA A 257 -14.10 2.73 17.67
CA ALA A 257 -14.86 1.50 17.78
C ALA A 257 -16.20 1.63 17.02
N LEU A 258 -16.88 2.76 17.20
CA LEU A 258 -18.09 3.08 16.45
C LEU A 258 -17.83 3.19 14.93
N CYS A 259 -16.73 3.82 14.51
CA CYS A 259 -16.36 3.93 13.09
C CYS A 259 -16.16 2.55 12.44
N VAL A 260 -15.41 1.65 13.08
CA VAL A 260 -15.12 0.31 12.56
C VAL A 260 -16.40 -0.51 12.39
N VAL A 261 -17.33 -0.41 13.35
CA VAL A 261 -18.64 -1.06 13.26
C VAL A 261 -19.45 -0.49 12.10
N ARG A 262 -19.50 0.83 11.93
CA ARG A 262 -20.21 1.49 10.83
C ARG A 262 -19.64 1.14 9.45
N GLU A 263 -18.32 1.14 9.30
CA GLU A 263 -17.64 0.83 8.02
C GLU A 263 -17.96 -0.58 7.53
N SER A 264 -18.04 -1.53 8.46
CA SER A 264 -18.28 -2.94 8.17
C SER A 264 -19.77 -3.27 8.03
N ASN A 265 -20.64 -2.52 8.72
CA ASN A 265 -22.09 -2.71 8.69
C ASN A 265 -22.80 -1.45 8.19
N ARG A 266 -22.64 -1.12 6.91
CA ARG A 266 -23.25 0.08 6.30
C ARG A 266 -24.79 0.15 6.39
N ASN A 267 -25.45 -0.97 6.71
CA ASN A 267 -26.90 -1.06 6.86
C ASN A 267 -27.37 -0.83 8.30
N LEU A 268 -26.48 -0.83 9.30
CA LEU A 268 -26.85 -0.51 10.67
C LEU A 268 -26.95 1.01 10.82
N ALA A 269 -27.98 1.46 11.53
CA ALA A 269 -28.08 2.85 11.95
C ALA A 269 -26.82 3.21 12.75
N ALA A 270 -26.24 4.38 12.47
CA ALA A 270 -25.08 4.83 13.22
C ALA A 270 -25.48 4.94 14.71
N PRO A 271 -24.70 4.36 15.62
CA PRO A 271 -24.93 4.56 17.05
C PRO A 271 -24.89 6.06 17.35
N SER A 272 -25.81 6.50 18.23
CA SER A 272 -25.89 7.90 18.65
C SER A 272 -24.65 8.27 19.47
N VAL A 273 -24.11 9.45 19.21
CA VAL A 273 -23.01 10.07 19.96
C VAL A 273 -23.46 11.36 20.64
N GLU A 274 -24.76 11.54 20.84
CA GLU A 274 -25.32 12.76 21.47
C GLU A 274 -24.74 12.99 22.88
N TRP A 275 -24.63 11.93 23.68
CA TRP A 275 -24.06 11.99 25.03
C TRP A 275 -22.64 12.59 25.02
N PHE A 276 -21.90 12.33 23.96
CA PHE A 276 -20.49 12.65 23.85
C PHE A 276 -20.27 14.15 23.68
N VAL A 277 -21.20 14.88 23.05
CA VAL A 277 -21.11 16.35 22.94
C VAL A 277 -21.30 17.04 24.30
N SER A 278 -22.24 16.53 25.10
CA SER A 278 -22.55 17.09 26.43
C SER A 278 -21.64 16.58 27.54
N GLY A 279 -21.16 15.35 27.43
CA GLY A 279 -20.42 14.65 28.48
C GLY A 279 -18.90 14.76 28.36
N TYR A 280 -18.36 14.98 27.16
CA TYR A 280 -16.91 15.11 26.96
C TYR A 280 -16.37 16.44 27.52
N GLU A 281 -15.29 16.36 28.30
CA GLU A 281 -14.66 17.48 29.00
C GLU A 281 -13.28 17.82 28.40
N PRO A 282 -13.21 18.39 27.18
CA PRO A 282 -11.95 18.65 26.50
C PRO A 282 -11.04 19.60 27.29
N ARG A 283 -9.73 19.29 27.35
CA ARG A 283 -8.76 20.12 28.09
C ARG A 283 -8.41 21.43 27.39
N GLY A 284 -8.74 21.57 26.10
CA GLY A 284 -8.62 22.84 25.39
C GLY A 284 -8.81 22.72 23.88
N ILE A 285 -8.20 23.64 23.13
CA ILE A 285 -8.45 23.81 21.68
C ILE A 285 -8.06 22.56 20.86
N VAL A 286 -6.96 21.89 21.23
CA VAL A 286 -6.42 20.72 20.53
C VAL A 286 -7.38 19.53 20.61
N ASP A 287 -7.85 19.21 21.81
CA ASP A 287 -8.80 18.13 22.09
C ASP A 287 -10.10 18.35 21.31
N LEU A 288 -10.68 19.56 21.40
CA LEU A 288 -11.87 19.95 20.66
C LEU A 288 -11.72 19.76 19.14
N ASN A 289 -10.60 20.23 18.57
CA ASN A 289 -10.34 20.09 17.13
C ASN A 289 -10.18 18.61 16.74
N THR A 290 -9.41 17.86 17.51
CA THR A 290 -9.07 16.45 17.25
C THR A 290 -10.30 15.58 17.27
N VAL A 291 -11.10 15.71 18.33
CA VAL A 291 -12.33 14.97 18.54
C VAL A 291 -13.42 15.39 17.55
N GLY A 292 -13.55 16.69 17.27
CA GLY A 292 -14.45 17.20 16.24
C GLY A 292 -14.16 16.61 14.85
N GLN A 293 -12.88 16.48 14.48
CA GLN A 293 -12.48 15.83 13.23
C GLN A 293 -12.71 14.32 13.21
N ALA A 294 -12.57 13.64 14.35
CA ALA A 294 -12.91 12.22 14.48
C ALA A 294 -14.42 11.99 14.29
N LEU A 295 -15.27 12.82 14.92
CA LEU A 295 -16.72 12.79 14.75
C LEU A 295 -17.14 12.96 13.28
N TYR A 296 -16.56 13.95 12.58
CA TYR A 296 -16.84 14.16 11.15
C TYR A 296 -16.51 12.92 10.31
N ARG A 297 -15.35 12.31 10.52
CA ARG A 297 -14.92 11.12 9.76
C ARG A 297 -15.76 9.90 10.06
N GLY A 298 -16.24 9.77 11.31
CA GLY A 298 -17.23 8.78 11.69
C GLY A 298 -18.64 9.05 11.18
N GLY A 299 -18.85 10.22 10.54
CA GLY A 299 -20.09 10.63 9.90
C GLY A 299 -21.16 11.16 10.87
N TRP A 300 -20.73 11.73 11.99
CA TRP A 300 -21.55 12.47 12.97
C TRP A 300 -21.28 13.98 12.79
N ALA A 301 -21.86 14.54 11.71
CA ALA A 301 -21.54 15.88 11.27
C ALA A 301 -22.06 16.98 12.22
N GLU A 302 -23.21 16.75 12.86
CA GLU A 302 -23.84 17.71 13.77
C GLU A 302 -23.01 17.88 15.05
N GLU A 303 -22.60 16.78 15.66
CA GLU A 303 -21.77 16.75 16.86
C GLU A 303 -20.36 17.29 16.57
N SER A 304 -19.84 17.00 15.38
CA SER A 304 -18.58 17.59 14.89
C SER A 304 -18.65 19.11 14.82
N ILE A 305 -19.74 19.68 14.28
CA ILE A 305 -19.94 21.14 14.20
C ILE A 305 -19.82 21.78 15.57
N ILE A 306 -20.48 21.20 16.59
CA ILE A 306 -20.52 21.76 17.95
C ILE A 306 -19.10 21.83 18.55
N LEU A 307 -18.33 20.73 18.48
CA LEU A 307 -16.97 20.72 19.05
C LEU A 307 -15.99 21.59 18.26
N LEU A 308 -16.11 21.64 16.93
CA LEU A 308 -15.25 22.47 16.09
C LEU A 308 -15.54 23.96 16.29
N GLN A 309 -16.81 24.37 16.44
CA GLN A 309 -17.15 25.76 16.80
C GLN A 309 -16.58 26.14 18.17
N ARG A 310 -16.67 25.26 19.17
CA ARG A 310 -16.03 25.47 20.48
C ARG A 310 -14.52 25.63 20.32
N SER A 311 -13.86 24.78 19.53
CA SER A 311 -12.42 24.90 19.22
C SER A 311 -12.07 26.29 18.67
N LEU A 312 -12.88 26.86 17.78
CA LEU A 312 -12.67 28.21 17.24
C LEU A 312 -12.81 29.35 18.26
N THR A 313 -13.32 29.09 19.46
CA THR A 313 -13.46 30.09 20.53
C THR A 313 -12.55 29.84 21.73
N THR A 314 -12.04 28.62 21.89
CA THR A 314 -11.12 28.27 22.98
C THR A 314 -9.71 28.78 22.67
N PRO A 315 -9.05 29.55 23.55
CA PRO A 315 -7.66 29.95 23.37
C PRO A 315 -6.72 28.75 23.58
N LEU A 316 -5.55 28.77 22.93
CA LEU A 316 -4.49 27.80 23.23
C LEU A 316 -3.89 28.12 24.61
N SER A 317 -3.93 27.18 25.56
CA SER A 317 -3.29 27.37 26.86
C SER A 317 -1.75 27.31 26.74
N ASP A 318 -1.03 27.86 27.72
CA ASP A 318 0.44 27.73 27.75
C ASP A 318 0.87 26.28 27.91
N GLU A 319 0.18 25.52 28.77
CA GLU A 319 0.40 24.08 28.95
C GLU A 319 0.25 23.31 27.63
N GLN A 320 -0.83 23.54 26.87
CA GLN A 320 -1.02 22.89 25.57
C GLN A 320 0.03 23.31 24.53
N TYR A 321 0.48 24.57 24.58
CA TYR A 321 1.52 25.03 23.68
C TYR A 321 2.87 24.39 24.01
N GLU A 322 3.23 24.30 25.29
CA GLU A 322 4.44 23.60 25.75
C GLU A 322 4.37 22.11 25.41
N ASP A 323 3.21 21.45 25.59
CA ASP A 323 3.00 20.07 25.15
C ASP A 323 3.27 19.94 23.64
N ILE A 324 2.74 20.84 22.81
CA ILE A 324 2.97 20.83 21.35
C ILE A 324 4.44 21.15 21.01
N LEU A 325 5.10 22.02 21.75
CA LEU A 325 6.49 22.39 21.52
C LEU A 325 7.45 21.30 21.91
N GLU A 326 7.32 20.74 23.12
CA GLU A 326 8.05 19.57 23.57
C GLU A 326 7.93 18.49 22.51
N GLU A 327 6.71 18.35 22.01
CA GLU A 327 6.42 17.35 21.02
C GLU A 327 7.02 17.62 19.64
N SER A 328 6.90 18.86 19.17
CA SER A 328 7.47 19.25 17.90
C SER A 328 9.00 19.32 17.96
N ALA A 329 9.60 19.59 19.13
CA ALA A 329 11.04 19.61 19.37
C ALA A 329 11.62 18.20 19.32
N ARG A 330 10.89 17.21 19.88
CA ARG A 330 11.22 15.79 19.72
C ARG A 330 11.35 15.42 18.24
N VAL A 331 10.61 16.08 17.35
CA VAL A 331 10.65 15.74 15.93
C VAL A 331 11.53 16.59 15.05
N ARG A 332 11.59 17.88 15.36
CA ARG A 332 12.43 18.81 14.61
C ARG A 332 13.92 18.60 14.86
N ALA A 333 14.31 17.76 15.83
CA ALA A 333 15.68 17.28 16.03
C ALA A 333 16.35 16.73 14.74
N VAL A 334 15.57 16.38 13.71
CA VAL A 334 16.08 15.79 12.45
C VAL A 334 16.03 16.75 11.24
N ALA A 335 15.25 17.85 11.22
CA ALA A 335 14.96 18.53 9.94
C ALA A 335 14.83 20.08 9.88
N SER A 336 14.75 20.85 10.97
CA SER A 336 14.96 22.33 10.96
C SER A 336 14.63 23.00 12.30
N ARG A 337 15.40 24.05 12.65
CA ARG A 337 15.35 24.78 13.94
C ARG A 337 14.26 25.86 14.08
N HIS A 338 13.30 25.96 13.15
CA HIS A 338 12.27 26.99 13.27
C HIS A 338 11.21 26.57 14.28
N VAL A 339 11.33 27.08 15.52
CA VAL A 339 10.29 26.97 16.56
C VAL A 339 9.13 27.87 16.14
N LEU A 340 7.94 27.29 15.99
CA LEU A 340 6.73 28.08 15.72
C LEU A 340 6.34 28.78 17.02
N SER A 341 6.01 30.06 16.95
CA SER A 341 5.42 30.78 18.08
C SER A 341 4.03 30.24 18.43
N LYS A 342 3.58 30.49 19.67
CA LYS A 342 2.25 30.10 20.16
C LYS A 342 1.12 30.56 19.25
N SER A 343 1.19 31.81 18.78
CA SER A 343 0.21 32.38 17.85
C SER A 343 0.19 31.65 16.50
N GLN A 344 1.34 31.22 15.97
CA GLN A 344 1.40 30.45 14.72
C GLN A 344 0.81 29.05 14.87
N VAL A 345 1.11 28.36 15.99
CA VAL A 345 0.51 27.05 16.30
C VAL A 345 -1.00 27.16 16.43
N GLU A 346 -1.47 28.14 17.20
CA GLU A 346 -2.89 28.40 17.38
C GLU A 346 -3.58 28.74 16.04
N ALA A 347 -2.97 29.58 15.21
CA ALA A 347 -3.49 29.91 13.88
C ALA A 347 -3.61 28.68 12.97
N SER A 348 -2.65 27.75 13.02
CA SER A 348 -2.72 26.48 12.28
C SER A 348 -3.90 25.63 12.77
N ILE A 349 -4.05 25.44 14.08
CA ILE A 349 -5.16 24.65 14.65
C ILE A 349 -6.51 25.25 14.26
N ARG A 350 -6.65 26.57 14.31
CA ARG A 350 -7.86 27.28 13.89
C ARG A 350 -8.14 27.10 12.40
N THR A 351 -7.10 27.10 11.56
CA THR A 351 -7.23 26.83 10.12
C THR A 351 -7.73 25.42 9.86
N ASP A 352 -7.17 24.42 10.54
CA ASP A 352 -7.61 23.02 10.44
C ASP A 352 -9.05 22.83 10.94
N ALA A 353 -9.40 23.45 12.06
CA ALA A 353 -10.75 23.42 12.60
C ALA A 353 -11.76 24.03 11.63
N LYS A 354 -11.44 25.15 10.98
CA LYS A 354 -12.29 25.75 9.93
C LYS A 354 -12.43 24.82 8.72
N HIS A 355 -11.34 24.21 8.24
CA HIS A 355 -11.39 23.24 7.15
C HIS A 355 -12.33 22.07 7.46
N ALA A 356 -12.24 21.53 8.68
CA ALA A 356 -13.11 20.46 9.15
C ALA A 356 -14.57 20.94 9.27
N LEU A 357 -14.79 22.14 9.79
CA LEU A 357 -16.12 22.72 10.00
C LEU A 357 -16.84 22.98 8.68
N VAL A 358 -16.13 23.47 7.65
CA VAL A 358 -16.67 23.59 6.28
C VAL A 358 -17.19 22.25 5.78
N ARG A 359 -16.42 21.17 5.97
CA ARG A 359 -16.83 19.81 5.55
C ARG A 359 -18.04 19.31 6.34
N ALA A 360 -18.05 19.55 7.65
CA ALA A 360 -19.14 19.15 8.53
C ALA A 360 -20.44 19.87 8.18
N TYR A 361 -20.39 21.19 7.95
CA TYR A 361 -21.55 21.96 7.47
C TYR A 361 -22.08 21.47 6.13
N LEU A 362 -21.22 21.17 5.15
CA LEU A 362 -21.67 20.60 3.88
C LEU A 362 -22.33 19.23 4.05
N ALA A 363 -21.75 18.36 4.90
CA ALA A 363 -22.34 17.07 5.21
C ALA A 363 -23.70 17.20 5.92
N ASN A 364 -23.86 18.24 6.74
CA ASN A 364 -25.11 18.57 7.44
C ASN A 364 -26.06 19.46 6.62
N LYS A 365 -25.82 19.65 5.31
CA LYS A 365 -26.65 20.47 4.41
C LYS A 365 -26.80 21.95 4.86
N GLN A 366 -25.78 22.52 5.47
CA GLN A 366 -25.70 23.91 5.93
C GLN A 366 -24.64 24.73 5.16
N PRO A 367 -24.74 24.84 3.82
CA PRO A 367 -23.71 25.47 2.99
C PRO A 367 -23.55 26.98 3.27
N GLU A 368 -24.61 27.66 3.71
CA GLU A 368 -24.56 29.09 4.06
C GLU A 368 -23.64 29.38 5.25
N LEU A 369 -23.51 28.43 6.19
CA LEU A 369 -22.57 28.55 7.31
C LEU A 369 -21.14 28.19 6.90
N ALA A 370 -20.97 27.35 5.88
CA ALA A 370 -19.67 26.98 5.33
C ALA A 370 -19.05 28.10 4.48
N GLN A 371 -19.88 28.90 3.81
CA GLN A 371 -19.45 29.90 2.84
C GLN A 371 -18.55 31.00 3.42
N PRO A 372 -18.86 31.64 4.56
CA PRO A 372 -17.98 32.63 5.18
C PRO A 372 -16.60 32.05 5.56
N LEU A 373 -16.55 30.80 6.01
CA LEU A 373 -15.31 30.13 6.37
C LEU A 373 -14.45 29.84 5.14
N VAL A 374 -15.09 29.38 4.04
CA VAL A 374 -14.42 29.21 2.75
C VAL A 374 -13.81 30.52 2.28
N GLU A 375 -14.56 31.63 2.36
CA GLU A 375 -14.05 32.94 1.98
C GLU A 375 -12.92 33.43 2.87
N GLU A 376 -12.97 33.17 4.17
CA GLU A 376 -11.89 33.53 5.08
C GLU A 376 -10.61 32.74 4.77
N LEU A 377 -10.72 31.42 4.68
CA LEU A 377 -9.58 30.53 4.43
C LEU A 377 -8.90 30.82 3.10
N SER A 378 -9.68 31.12 2.06
CA SER A 378 -9.14 31.48 0.74
C SER A 378 -8.48 32.87 0.69
N LYS A 379 -8.65 33.75 1.69
CA LYS A 379 -7.96 35.06 1.71
C LYS A 379 -6.47 34.91 2.03
N ALA A 380 -6.12 33.86 2.77
CA ALA A 380 -4.75 33.59 3.18
C ALA A 380 -3.90 32.97 2.06
N GLU A 381 -4.51 32.60 0.93
CA GLU A 381 -3.89 31.83 -0.14
C GLU A 381 -3.52 32.74 -1.32
N SER A 382 -2.24 32.83 -1.65
CA SER A 382 -1.74 33.67 -2.73
C SER A 382 -2.26 33.26 -4.11
N GLU A 383 -2.55 31.97 -4.31
CA GLU A 383 -3.12 31.42 -5.55
C GLU A 383 -4.66 31.30 -5.47
N GLY A 384 -5.30 32.10 -4.62
CA GLY A 384 -6.74 32.17 -4.44
C GLY A 384 -7.37 31.04 -3.64
N VAL A 385 -6.79 29.82 -3.65
CA VAL A 385 -7.25 28.70 -2.82
C VAL A 385 -6.16 27.65 -2.60
N SER A 386 -6.16 26.97 -1.46
CA SER A 386 -5.27 25.82 -1.21
C SER A 386 -5.78 24.55 -1.88
N PHE A 387 -4.88 23.59 -2.11
CA PHE A 387 -5.22 22.30 -2.72
C PHE A 387 -6.29 21.52 -1.94
N SER A 388 -6.22 21.53 -0.61
CA SER A 388 -7.16 20.82 0.26
C SER A 388 -8.53 21.49 0.32
N LEU A 389 -8.61 22.78 -0.01
CA LEU A 389 -9.80 23.60 0.06
C LEU A 389 -10.50 23.80 -1.31
N ALA A 390 -9.78 23.64 -2.42
CA ALA A 390 -10.28 23.92 -3.78
C ALA A 390 -11.62 23.23 -4.09
N GLN A 391 -11.64 21.89 -4.04
CA GLN A 391 -12.86 21.13 -4.36
C GLN A 391 -14.01 21.41 -3.38
N ILE A 392 -13.70 21.60 -2.11
CA ILE A 392 -14.69 21.88 -1.07
C ILE A 392 -15.31 23.26 -1.29
N SER A 393 -14.49 24.27 -1.59
CA SER A 393 -14.95 25.63 -1.93
C SER A 393 -15.88 25.62 -3.14
N GLY A 394 -15.49 24.85 -4.17
CA GLY A 394 -16.33 24.64 -5.33
C GLY A 394 -17.70 24.08 -4.95
N ARG A 395 -17.72 23.01 -4.13
CA ARG A 395 -18.98 22.41 -3.65
C ARG A 395 -19.83 23.37 -2.83
N THR A 396 -19.23 24.13 -1.91
CA THR A 396 -19.95 25.13 -1.12
C THR A 396 -20.59 26.17 -2.02
N GLN A 397 -19.82 26.74 -2.93
CA GLN A 397 -20.26 27.81 -3.82
C GLN A 397 -21.20 27.33 -4.95
N ALA A 398 -21.21 26.03 -5.26
CA ALA A 398 -22.22 25.41 -6.11
C ALA A 398 -23.61 25.51 -5.46
N VAL A 399 -23.68 25.25 -4.14
CA VAL A 399 -24.95 25.19 -3.41
C VAL A 399 -25.43 26.57 -2.99
N THR A 400 -24.52 27.47 -2.55
CA THR A 400 -24.90 28.85 -2.16
C THR A 400 -25.06 29.80 -3.34
N GLY A 401 -24.59 29.42 -4.54
CA GLY A 401 -24.60 30.28 -5.74
C GLY A 401 -23.55 31.39 -5.75
N GLN A 402 -22.77 31.55 -4.68
CA GLN A 402 -21.72 32.58 -4.60
C GLN A 402 -20.51 32.23 -5.49
N ARG A 403 -19.67 33.21 -5.84
CA ARG A 403 -18.48 33.04 -6.71
C ARG A 403 -17.22 33.77 -6.21
N VAL A 404 -17.17 34.10 -4.91
CA VAL A 404 -16.04 34.83 -4.30
C VAL A 404 -14.69 34.10 -4.44
N VAL A 405 -14.63 32.77 -4.26
CA VAL A 405 -13.36 32.02 -4.43
C VAL A 405 -12.98 31.90 -5.90
N GLN A 406 -13.96 31.75 -6.79
CA GLN A 406 -13.70 31.76 -8.23
C GLN A 406 -13.01 33.05 -8.66
N GLN A 407 -13.50 34.21 -8.20
CA GLN A 407 -12.89 35.48 -8.57
C GLN A 407 -11.42 35.53 -8.15
N ARG A 408 -11.08 35.07 -6.94
CA ARG A 408 -9.68 35.02 -6.47
C ARG A 408 -8.81 34.05 -7.26
N ILE A 409 -9.37 32.91 -7.69
CA ILE A 409 -8.65 31.98 -8.57
C ILE A 409 -8.35 32.69 -9.90
N LEU A 410 -9.33 33.38 -10.49
CA LEU A 410 -9.15 34.13 -11.74
C LEU A 410 -8.16 35.29 -11.59
N ASP A 411 -8.21 36.03 -10.48
CA ASP A 411 -7.26 37.12 -10.22
C ASP A 411 -5.83 36.60 -10.05
N ALA A 412 -5.65 35.39 -9.48
CA ALA A 412 -4.35 34.75 -9.33
C ALA A 412 -3.80 34.14 -10.64
N GLU A 413 -4.61 34.07 -11.70
CA GLU A 413 -4.23 33.49 -12.99
C GLU A 413 -3.07 34.26 -13.63
N GLU A 414 -3.10 35.59 -13.61
CA GLU A 414 -2.10 36.45 -14.25
C GLU A 414 -0.66 36.14 -13.78
N VAL A 415 -0.50 35.76 -12.51
CA VAL A 415 0.80 35.45 -11.91
C VAL A 415 1.12 33.95 -11.89
N SER A 416 0.13 33.08 -12.10
CA SER A 416 0.24 31.63 -11.92
C SER A 416 -0.05 30.83 -13.19
N GLU A 417 -0.17 31.49 -14.34
CA GLU A 417 -0.59 30.87 -15.60
C GLU A 417 0.32 29.71 -16.02
N ASP A 418 1.61 29.76 -15.68
CA ASP A 418 2.58 28.71 -16.01
C ASP A 418 2.72 27.63 -14.92
N SER A 419 1.93 27.68 -13.84
CA SER A 419 2.03 26.75 -12.71
C SER A 419 1.05 25.58 -12.87
N PRO A 420 1.52 24.32 -13.07
CA PRO A 420 0.65 23.15 -13.07
C PRO A 420 -0.12 22.97 -11.75
N ALA A 421 0.45 23.43 -10.63
CA ALA A 421 -0.17 23.35 -9.31
C ALA A 421 -1.40 24.27 -9.21
N TYR A 422 -1.31 25.48 -9.76
CA TYR A 422 -2.44 26.42 -9.86
C TYR A 422 -3.59 25.82 -10.67
N TRP A 423 -3.31 25.35 -11.89
CA TRP A 423 -4.33 24.76 -12.76
C TRP A 423 -4.98 23.52 -12.16
N ARG A 424 -4.23 22.72 -11.38
CA ARG A 424 -4.78 21.58 -10.64
C ARG A 424 -5.75 22.01 -9.55
N LYS A 425 -5.48 23.10 -8.83
CA LYS A 425 -6.41 23.68 -7.85
C LYS A 425 -7.67 24.20 -8.56
N ARG A 426 -7.50 24.91 -9.66
CA ARG A 426 -8.61 25.40 -10.49
C ARG A 426 -9.51 24.27 -11.00
N ALA A 427 -8.93 23.20 -11.54
CA ALA A 427 -9.67 22.01 -11.98
C ALA A 427 -10.48 21.39 -10.83
N LEU A 428 -9.89 21.25 -9.64
CA LEU A 428 -10.59 20.74 -8.46
C LEU A 428 -11.73 21.65 -8.01
N TYR A 429 -11.54 22.97 -8.04
CA TYR A 429 -12.58 23.94 -7.71
C TYR A 429 -13.79 23.79 -8.64
N PHE A 430 -13.57 23.80 -9.96
CA PHE A 430 -14.67 23.65 -10.92
C PHE A 430 -15.32 22.26 -10.88
N GLN A 431 -14.55 21.21 -10.59
CA GLN A 431 -15.13 19.89 -10.28
C GLN A 431 -16.06 19.94 -9.07
N GLY A 432 -15.67 20.67 -8.02
CA GLY A 432 -16.52 20.88 -6.86
C GLY A 432 -17.84 21.59 -7.21
N ARG A 433 -17.78 22.55 -8.14
CA ARG A 433 -18.96 23.27 -8.66
C ARG A 433 -19.83 22.46 -9.61
N GLN A 434 -19.34 21.31 -10.11
CA GLN A 434 -19.94 20.59 -11.22
C GLN A 434 -19.97 21.39 -12.54
N GLU A 435 -19.01 22.32 -12.69
CA GLU A 435 -18.78 23.12 -13.89
C GLU A 435 -17.75 22.38 -14.75
N TRP A 436 -18.21 21.34 -15.45
CA TRP A 436 -17.33 20.35 -16.06
C TRP A 436 -16.48 20.91 -17.19
N ASP A 437 -16.99 21.85 -17.99
CA ASP A 437 -16.24 22.44 -19.10
C ASP A 437 -15.04 23.25 -18.58
N GLN A 438 -15.23 24.03 -17.51
CA GLN A 438 -14.15 24.80 -16.88
C GLN A 438 -13.12 23.89 -16.19
N ALA A 439 -13.56 22.76 -15.64
CA ALA A 439 -12.64 21.75 -15.11
C ALA A 439 -11.87 21.05 -16.24
N ASP A 440 -12.49 20.83 -17.39
CA ASP A 440 -11.91 20.26 -18.60
C ASP A 440 -10.81 21.16 -19.14
N ASP A 441 -11.10 22.45 -19.35
CA ASP A 441 -10.14 23.47 -19.79
C ASP A 441 -8.92 23.52 -18.86
N ALA A 442 -9.15 23.51 -17.55
CA ALA A 442 -8.07 23.53 -16.57
C ALA A 442 -7.18 22.28 -16.66
N HIS A 443 -7.76 21.09 -16.86
CA HIS A 443 -6.98 19.87 -17.08
C HIS A 443 -6.18 19.91 -18.38
N GLN A 444 -6.77 20.39 -19.47
CA GLN A 444 -6.06 20.57 -20.74
C GLN A 444 -4.87 21.51 -20.58
N ARG A 445 -5.00 22.56 -19.77
CA ARG A 445 -3.90 23.47 -19.47
C ARG A 445 -2.81 22.81 -18.63
N ILE A 446 -3.15 21.99 -17.62
CA ILE A 446 -2.16 21.18 -16.87
C ILE A 446 -1.39 20.27 -17.84
N ILE A 447 -2.09 19.68 -18.81
CA ILE A 447 -1.47 18.85 -19.85
C ILE A 447 -0.52 19.66 -20.73
N GLY A 448 -0.90 20.87 -21.13
CA GLY A 448 0.00 21.75 -21.89
C GLY A 448 1.27 22.12 -21.13
N LEU A 449 1.19 22.26 -19.81
CA LEU A 449 2.30 22.67 -18.94
C LEU A 449 3.16 21.49 -18.43
N THR A 450 2.69 20.25 -18.58
CA THR A 450 3.44 19.05 -18.16
C THR A 450 4.02 18.36 -19.39
N PRO A 451 5.32 18.53 -19.68
CA PRO A 451 5.90 17.99 -20.90
C PRO A 451 5.80 16.46 -20.91
N ARG A 452 5.63 15.90 -22.11
CA ARG A 452 5.72 14.45 -22.30
C ARG A 452 7.16 13.99 -22.06
N PRO A 453 7.37 12.87 -21.36
CA PRO A 453 8.70 12.27 -21.25
C PRO A 453 9.13 11.77 -22.64
N MET A 454 10.27 12.27 -23.13
CA MET A 454 10.83 11.88 -24.43
C MET A 454 11.88 10.78 -24.22
N GLY A 455 11.60 9.58 -24.74
CA GLY A 455 12.55 8.46 -24.74
C GLY A 455 12.69 7.72 -23.40
N TYR A 456 13.68 6.84 -23.33
CA TYR A 456 13.91 5.95 -22.17
C TYR A 456 14.60 6.66 -20.99
N GLU A 457 15.39 7.69 -21.25
CA GLU A 457 16.22 8.40 -20.26
C GLU A 457 15.53 9.64 -19.65
N SER A 458 14.21 9.77 -19.81
CA SER A 458 13.47 10.89 -19.24
C SER A 458 13.59 10.91 -17.71
N ASP A 459 13.70 12.10 -17.12
CA ASP A 459 13.66 12.28 -15.66
C ASP A 459 12.43 11.58 -15.06
N SER A 460 12.68 10.67 -14.13
CA SER A 460 11.66 9.94 -13.35
C SER A 460 10.55 10.85 -12.81
N ARG A 461 10.87 12.08 -12.41
CA ARG A 461 9.91 13.06 -11.88
C ARG A 461 8.96 13.57 -12.97
N VAL A 462 9.48 13.82 -14.18
CA VAL A 462 8.68 14.25 -15.33
C VAL A 462 7.74 13.13 -15.74
N PHE A 463 8.25 11.90 -15.82
CA PHE A 463 7.46 10.71 -16.07
C PHE A 463 6.33 10.53 -15.03
N GLU A 464 6.65 10.52 -13.73
CA GLU A 464 5.67 10.33 -12.66
C GLU A 464 4.60 11.44 -12.64
N SER A 465 5.03 12.69 -12.81
CA SER A 465 4.13 13.85 -12.85
C SER A 465 3.15 13.75 -14.02
N ARG A 466 3.64 13.49 -15.23
CA ARG A 466 2.80 13.35 -16.42
C ARG A 466 1.80 12.21 -16.30
N VAL A 467 2.23 11.04 -15.80
CA VAL A 467 1.34 9.89 -15.57
C VAL A 467 0.24 10.22 -14.55
N ASP A 468 0.56 10.93 -13.45
CA ASP A 468 -0.46 11.37 -12.47
C ASP A 468 -1.48 12.34 -13.10
N VAL A 469 -1.03 13.26 -13.97
CA VAL A 469 -1.90 14.19 -14.70
C VAL A 469 -2.87 13.45 -15.62
N ILE A 470 -2.35 12.59 -16.52
CA ILE A 470 -3.18 11.82 -17.45
C ILE A 470 -4.17 10.93 -16.70
N LYS A 471 -3.72 10.24 -15.65
CA LYS A 471 -4.58 9.38 -14.82
C LYS A 471 -5.72 10.18 -14.19
N ARG A 472 -5.44 11.36 -13.63
CA ARG A 472 -6.47 12.22 -13.00
C ARG A 472 -7.46 12.75 -14.03
N TYR A 473 -6.97 13.19 -15.18
CA TYR A 473 -7.84 13.73 -16.23
C TYR A 473 -8.71 12.64 -16.86
N ALA A 474 -8.14 11.48 -17.18
CA ALA A 474 -8.91 10.32 -17.64
C ALA A 474 -9.96 9.87 -16.59
N THR A 475 -9.63 9.94 -15.29
CA THR A 475 -10.60 9.67 -14.21
C THR A 475 -11.74 10.70 -14.21
N PHE A 476 -11.42 11.97 -14.40
CA PHE A 476 -12.40 13.06 -14.49
C PHE A 476 -13.34 12.86 -15.68
N LEU A 477 -12.81 12.66 -16.88
CA LEU A 477 -13.58 12.42 -18.10
C LEU A 477 -14.50 11.19 -17.94
N ALA A 478 -13.94 10.05 -17.52
CA ALA A 478 -14.69 8.80 -17.43
C ALA A 478 -15.75 8.77 -16.32
N ARG A 479 -15.49 9.39 -15.16
CA ARG A 479 -16.37 9.25 -13.98
C ARG A 479 -17.21 10.47 -13.67
N GLN A 480 -16.71 11.68 -13.94
CA GLN A 480 -17.38 12.93 -13.58
C GLN A 480 -18.10 13.53 -14.78
N LYS A 481 -17.39 13.76 -15.90
CA LYS A 481 -17.99 14.23 -17.16
C LYS A 481 -18.81 13.15 -17.86
N GLN A 482 -18.61 11.88 -17.48
CA GLN A 482 -19.28 10.71 -18.05
C GLN A 482 -19.03 10.56 -19.57
N THR A 483 -17.84 10.95 -20.01
CA THR A 483 -17.34 10.80 -21.39
C THR A 483 -16.16 9.83 -21.43
N PRO A 484 -16.37 8.55 -21.08
CA PRO A 484 -15.26 7.61 -21.01
C PRO A 484 -14.62 7.31 -22.37
N GLU A 485 -15.29 7.62 -23.47
CA GLU A 485 -14.71 7.63 -24.83
C GLU A 485 -13.64 8.71 -24.97
N GLU A 486 -13.88 9.93 -24.46
CA GLU A 486 -12.88 11.02 -24.44
C GLU A 486 -11.69 10.65 -23.53
N ALA A 487 -11.97 10.04 -22.37
CA ALA A 487 -10.92 9.51 -21.51
C ALA A 487 -10.06 8.47 -22.24
N SER A 488 -10.71 7.66 -23.09
CA SER A 488 -10.03 6.67 -23.89
C SER A 488 -9.19 7.30 -25.00
N GLN A 489 -9.75 8.29 -25.70
CA GLN A 489 -9.03 9.03 -26.73
C GLN A 489 -7.79 9.73 -26.17
N LEU A 490 -7.90 10.38 -25.01
CA LEU A 490 -6.77 11.00 -24.32
C LEU A 490 -5.62 10.01 -24.08
N ILE A 491 -5.92 8.83 -23.54
CA ILE A 491 -4.90 7.82 -23.25
C ILE A 491 -4.30 7.29 -24.56
N TRP A 492 -5.11 7.14 -25.61
CA TRP A 492 -4.63 6.77 -26.94
C TRP A 492 -3.70 7.81 -27.54
N ASP A 493 -4.05 9.10 -27.47
CA ASP A 493 -3.23 10.17 -28.00
C ASP A 493 -1.86 10.22 -27.31
N GLU A 494 -1.83 10.05 -25.98
CA GLU A 494 -0.57 9.95 -25.23
C GLU A 494 0.22 8.68 -25.58
N PHE A 495 -0.47 7.56 -25.80
CA PHE A 495 0.17 6.31 -26.24
C PHE A 495 0.77 6.42 -27.64
N HIS A 496 0.08 7.04 -28.59
CA HIS A 496 0.57 7.26 -29.96
C HIS A 496 1.74 8.22 -30.02
N ALA A 497 1.75 9.22 -29.14
CA ALA A 497 2.84 10.17 -29.03
C ALA A 497 4.08 9.59 -28.33
N ALA A 498 3.92 8.52 -27.55
CA ALA A 498 5.01 7.89 -26.82
C ALA A 498 5.85 6.97 -27.72
N ASP A 499 7.16 6.91 -27.45
CA ASP A 499 7.99 5.83 -27.99
C ASP A 499 7.46 4.49 -27.45
N ARG A 500 7.16 3.55 -28.35
CA ARG A 500 6.56 2.25 -28.03
C ARG A 500 7.37 1.42 -27.04
N LEU A 501 8.68 1.62 -26.97
CA LEU A 501 9.57 0.91 -26.05
C LEU A 501 9.79 1.67 -24.74
N SER A 502 9.25 2.88 -24.61
CA SER A 502 9.40 3.68 -23.39
C SER A 502 8.57 3.13 -22.23
N PRO A 503 9.03 3.32 -20.97
CA PRO A 503 8.19 3.10 -19.79
C PRO A 503 6.89 3.90 -19.82
N TYR A 504 6.87 5.04 -20.52
CA TYR A 504 5.69 5.90 -20.68
C TYR A 504 4.59 5.25 -21.52
N ALA A 505 4.91 4.69 -22.69
CA ALA A 505 3.95 3.93 -23.49
C ALA A 505 3.36 2.77 -22.68
N ARG A 506 4.21 2.07 -21.92
CA ARG A 506 3.77 0.99 -21.01
C ARG A 506 2.79 1.49 -19.95
N ALA A 507 3.09 2.62 -19.30
CA ALA A 507 2.19 3.23 -18.31
C ALA A 507 0.82 3.60 -18.92
N MET A 508 0.80 4.11 -20.16
CA MET A 508 -0.46 4.39 -20.87
C MET A 508 -1.27 3.11 -21.12
N VAL A 509 -0.61 2.02 -21.56
CA VAL A 509 -1.25 0.69 -21.72
C VAL A 509 -1.81 0.16 -20.40
N GLU A 510 -1.14 0.40 -19.26
CA GLU A 510 -1.66 0.02 -17.93
C GLU A 510 -2.88 0.86 -17.51
N LEU A 511 -2.98 2.12 -17.95
CA LEU A 511 -4.10 3.00 -17.65
C LEU A 511 -5.35 2.68 -18.49
N MET A 512 -5.20 2.25 -19.74
CA MET A 512 -6.32 1.85 -20.63
C MET A 512 -7.33 0.94 -19.91
N PRO A 513 -6.89 -0.13 -19.21
CA PRO A 513 -7.68 -0.94 -18.31
C PRO A 513 -8.64 -0.28 -17.32
N ALA A 514 -8.27 0.86 -16.75
CA ALA A 514 -8.90 1.45 -15.58
C ALA A 514 -10.04 2.42 -15.92
N HIS A 515 -10.11 2.89 -17.17
CA HIS A 515 -10.97 4.00 -17.60
C HIS A 515 -11.95 3.59 -18.71
N ALA A 516 -12.59 2.42 -18.55
CA ALA A 516 -13.55 1.81 -19.48
C ALA A 516 -14.62 2.79 -20.06
N PRO A 517 -15.02 2.63 -21.34
CA PRO A 517 -15.05 1.39 -22.10
C PRO A 517 -13.92 1.26 -23.13
N PHE A 518 -12.65 1.27 -22.68
CA PHE A 518 -11.59 0.51 -23.32
C PHE A 518 -12.01 -0.96 -23.49
N THR A 519 -12.74 -1.21 -24.56
CA THR A 519 -12.81 -2.53 -25.15
C THR A 519 -11.46 -2.69 -25.80
N VAL A 520 -10.52 -3.29 -25.06
CA VAL A 520 -9.28 -3.80 -25.64
C VAL A 520 -9.71 -4.82 -26.68
N HIS A 521 -9.92 -4.35 -27.91
CA HIS A 521 -10.40 -5.17 -28.98
C HIS A 521 -9.22 -5.96 -29.48
N GLU A 522 -9.39 -7.26 -29.58
CA GLU A 522 -8.43 -8.19 -30.13
C GLU A 522 -8.09 -7.92 -31.61
N GLN A 523 -8.72 -6.92 -32.23
CA GLN A 523 -8.46 -6.47 -33.59
C GLN A 523 -7.69 -5.15 -33.63
N ASN A 524 -7.38 -4.54 -32.48
CA ASN A 524 -6.61 -3.31 -32.45
C ASN A 524 -5.16 -3.61 -32.89
N ALA A 525 -4.82 -3.23 -34.12
CA ALA A 525 -3.53 -3.51 -34.73
C ALA A 525 -2.35 -2.84 -33.98
N GLU A 526 -2.58 -1.71 -33.34
CA GLU A 526 -1.53 -0.93 -32.67
C GLU A 526 -1.13 -1.57 -31.34
N LEU A 527 -2.07 -2.11 -30.58
CA LEU A 527 -1.76 -2.90 -29.38
C LEU A 527 -1.04 -4.19 -29.74
N TRP A 528 -1.41 -4.84 -30.84
CA TRP A 528 -0.67 -5.99 -31.35
C TRP A 528 0.75 -5.62 -31.73
N GLN A 529 0.92 -4.52 -32.47
CA GLN A 529 2.23 -4.05 -32.88
C GLN A 529 3.09 -3.65 -31.67
N TRP A 530 2.48 -3.08 -30.64
CA TRP A 530 3.15 -2.78 -29.37
C TRP A 530 3.58 -4.04 -28.63
N ILE A 531 2.70 -5.03 -28.48
CA ILE A 531 3.02 -6.34 -27.87
C ILE A 531 4.19 -7.00 -28.62
N GLU A 532 4.14 -6.97 -29.95
CA GLU A 532 5.16 -7.54 -30.83
C GLU A 532 6.51 -6.84 -30.68
N SER A 533 6.52 -5.50 -30.55
CA SER A 533 7.74 -4.73 -30.39
C SER A 533 8.41 -4.89 -29.02
N GLN A 534 7.66 -5.28 -27.97
CA GLN A 534 8.20 -5.33 -26.60
C GLN A 534 9.28 -6.42 -26.46
N PRO A 535 10.55 -6.11 -26.18
CA PRO A 535 11.60 -7.13 -26.11
C PRO A 535 11.32 -8.20 -25.06
N ARG A 536 10.63 -7.83 -23.97
CA ARG A 536 10.21 -8.68 -22.87
C ARG A 536 8.73 -8.47 -22.57
N TRP A 537 8.07 -9.50 -22.05
CA TRP A 537 6.70 -9.35 -21.54
C TRP A 537 6.71 -9.41 -20.02
N GLU A 538 6.13 -8.38 -19.40
CA GLU A 538 6.06 -8.18 -17.96
C GLU A 538 4.59 -8.01 -17.55
N LYS A 539 4.34 -7.16 -16.55
CA LYS A 539 3.01 -6.95 -15.97
C LYS A 539 2.03 -6.31 -16.95
N ALA A 540 2.45 -5.30 -17.70
CA ALA A 540 1.58 -4.57 -18.63
C ALA A 540 1.11 -5.46 -19.79
N GLU A 541 2.03 -6.19 -20.40
CA GLU A 541 1.77 -7.14 -21.49
C GLU A 541 0.89 -8.29 -21.00
N ARG A 542 1.17 -8.84 -19.80
CA ARG A 542 0.32 -9.85 -19.17
C ARG A 542 -1.12 -9.34 -18.98
N GLN A 543 -1.28 -8.12 -18.46
CA GLN A 543 -2.61 -7.53 -18.24
C GLN A 543 -3.34 -7.27 -19.55
N LEU A 544 -2.64 -6.76 -20.56
CA LEU A 544 -3.19 -6.47 -21.88
C LEU A 544 -3.64 -7.75 -22.59
N ILE A 545 -2.75 -8.74 -22.73
CA ILE A 545 -3.06 -10.04 -23.35
C ILE A 545 -4.20 -10.71 -22.58
N GLY A 546 -4.11 -10.73 -21.24
CA GLY A 546 -5.15 -11.28 -20.37
C GLY A 546 -6.51 -10.62 -20.56
N ARG A 547 -6.57 -9.34 -20.93
CA ARG A 547 -7.80 -8.63 -21.27
C ARG A 547 -8.30 -8.93 -22.68
N MET A 548 -7.42 -8.98 -23.69
CA MET A 548 -7.79 -9.33 -25.08
C MET A 548 -8.50 -10.68 -25.16
N ILE A 549 -8.05 -11.63 -24.34
CA ILE A 549 -8.59 -12.99 -24.30
C ILE A 549 -9.74 -13.15 -23.29
N ARG A 550 -10.01 -12.15 -22.44
CA ARG A 550 -11.02 -12.28 -21.39
C ARG A 550 -12.41 -12.40 -22.05
N PRO A 551 -13.24 -13.38 -21.65
CA PRO A 551 -14.61 -13.45 -22.12
C PRO A 551 -15.36 -12.15 -21.77
N ARG A 552 -16.11 -11.61 -22.73
CA ARG A 552 -16.88 -10.38 -22.58
C ARG A 552 -18.10 -10.75 -21.73
N ARG A 553 -18.03 -10.49 -20.42
CA ARG A 553 -19.11 -10.78 -19.45
C ARG A 553 -20.50 -10.26 -19.92
N LYS A 554 -21.21 -11.08 -20.69
CA LYS A 554 -22.67 -11.12 -20.79
C LYS A 554 -23.06 -12.59 -20.54
N ALA A 555 -22.96 -12.95 -19.26
CA ALA A 555 -23.39 -14.24 -18.76
C ALA A 555 -24.90 -14.36 -18.89
N GLY A 556 -25.37 -15.43 -19.52
CA GLY A 556 -26.79 -15.79 -19.52
C GLY A 556 -27.17 -16.88 -20.51
N THR A 557 -26.48 -17.00 -21.64
CA THR A 557 -26.84 -17.97 -22.69
C THR A 557 -25.65 -18.82 -23.11
N VAL A 558 -25.83 -20.15 -23.15
CA VAL A 558 -24.83 -21.15 -23.55
C VAL A 558 -24.21 -20.83 -24.92
N THR A 559 -24.98 -20.23 -25.82
CA THR A 559 -24.54 -19.79 -27.15
C THR A 559 -23.43 -18.74 -27.10
N VAL A 560 -23.40 -17.87 -26.08
CA VAL A 560 -22.37 -16.83 -25.94
C VAL A 560 -21.02 -17.44 -25.58
N GLN A 561 -20.99 -18.50 -24.77
CA GLN A 561 -19.75 -19.14 -24.35
C GLN A 561 -18.98 -19.75 -25.54
N ARG A 562 -19.68 -20.44 -26.45
CA ARG A 562 -19.05 -21.07 -27.63
C ARG A 562 -18.43 -20.04 -28.58
N VAL A 563 -19.15 -18.96 -28.88
CA VAL A 563 -18.64 -17.88 -29.76
C VAL A 563 -17.43 -17.21 -29.14
N GLU A 564 -17.42 -17.03 -27.81
CA GLU A 564 -16.26 -16.49 -27.10
C GLU A 564 -15.05 -17.40 -27.13
N ASP A 565 -15.24 -18.71 -27.01
CA ASP A 565 -14.16 -19.68 -27.09
C ASP A 565 -13.58 -19.76 -28.52
N GLU A 566 -14.42 -19.70 -29.56
CA GLU A 566 -13.98 -19.61 -30.96
C GLU A 566 -13.19 -18.31 -31.23
N ARG A 567 -13.68 -17.17 -30.73
CA ARG A 567 -12.99 -15.87 -30.81
C ARG A 567 -11.63 -15.90 -30.15
N VAL A 568 -11.54 -16.44 -28.94
CA VAL A 568 -10.29 -16.55 -28.19
C VAL A 568 -9.34 -17.54 -28.88
N ALA A 569 -9.87 -18.65 -29.39
CA ALA A 569 -9.08 -19.64 -30.15
C ALA A 569 -8.41 -19.03 -31.39
N ALA A 570 -9.06 -18.06 -32.05
CA ALA A 570 -8.50 -17.36 -33.20
C ALA A 570 -7.31 -16.45 -32.85
N LEU A 571 -7.06 -16.14 -31.58
CA LEU A 571 -5.91 -15.32 -31.15
C LEU A 571 -4.63 -16.12 -30.95
N TRP A 572 -4.75 -17.43 -30.68
CA TRP A 572 -3.59 -18.28 -30.40
C TRP A 572 -2.58 -18.40 -31.55
N PRO A 573 -3.00 -18.52 -32.83
CA PRO A 573 -2.07 -18.53 -33.95
C PRO A 573 -1.25 -17.25 -34.07
N LYS A 574 -1.69 -16.13 -33.49
CA LYS A 574 -0.93 -14.87 -33.44
C LYS A 574 -0.01 -14.80 -32.22
N LEU A 575 -0.51 -15.16 -31.04
CA LEU A 575 0.25 -15.05 -29.78
C LEU A 575 1.39 -16.06 -29.66
N ILE A 576 1.17 -17.30 -30.10
CA ILE A 576 2.15 -18.38 -29.93
C ILE A 576 3.46 -18.06 -30.66
N PRO A 577 3.45 -17.67 -31.96
CA PRO A 577 4.69 -17.29 -32.65
C PRO A 577 5.41 -16.11 -32.02
N LEU A 578 4.69 -15.12 -31.48
CA LEU A 578 5.29 -13.95 -30.82
C LEU A 578 6.03 -14.29 -29.52
N ALA A 579 5.63 -15.39 -28.87
CA ALA A 579 6.25 -15.89 -27.66
C ALA A 579 7.35 -16.93 -27.93
N GLN A 580 7.28 -17.64 -29.06
CA GLN A 580 8.29 -18.60 -29.50
C GLN A 580 9.56 -17.88 -29.96
N ASP A 581 10.72 -18.42 -29.61
CA ASP A 581 12.06 -17.94 -30.00
C ASP A 581 12.47 -16.52 -29.56
N ALA A 582 11.56 -15.75 -28.93
CA ALA A 582 11.83 -14.44 -28.32
C ALA A 582 12.40 -14.55 -26.89
N ASP A 583 12.51 -13.45 -26.14
CA ASP A 583 12.93 -13.48 -24.74
C ASP A 583 12.04 -14.45 -23.91
N PRO A 584 12.61 -15.29 -23.02
CA PRO A 584 11.88 -16.32 -22.28
C PRO A 584 10.72 -15.78 -21.42
N THR A 585 10.73 -14.49 -21.07
CA THR A 585 9.61 -13.84 -20.39
C THR A 585 8.31 -13.86 -21.21
N ARG A 586 8.41 -13.79 -22.56
CA ARG A 586 7.22 -13.85 -23.43
C ARG A 586 6.54 -15.22 -23.36
N ALA A 587 7.33 -16.29 -23.47
CA ALA A 587 6.86 -17.66 -23.35
C ALA A 587 6.29 -17.95 -21.95
N GLN A 588 6.94 -17.44 -20.89
CA GLN A 588 6.41 -17.51 -19.52
C GLN A 588 5.03 -16.84 -19.41
N VAL A 589 4.91 -15.57 -19.80
CA VAL A 589 3.67 -14.80 -19.66
C VAL A 589 2.53 -15.48 -20.42
N LEU A 590 2.75 -15.88 -21.68
CA LEU A 590 1.72 -16.56 -22.46
C LEU A 590 1.35 -17.92 -21.87
N GLY A 591 2.34 -18.70 -21.44
CA GLY A 591 2.14 -20.01 -20.82
C GLY A 591 1.30 -19.91 -19.53
N GLU A 592 1.57 -18.92 -18.68
CA GLU A 592 0.79 -18.65 -17.46
C GLU A 592 -0.66 -18.25 -17.77
N ILE A 593 -0.84 -17.44 -18.80
CA ILE A 593 -2.16 -17.02 -19.28
C ILE A 593 -2.97 -18.22 -19.80
N LEU A 594 -2.36 -19.05 -20.65
CA LEU A 594 -2.97 -20.26 -21.20
C LEU A 594 -3.31 -21.27 -20.09
N LEU A 595 -2.42 -21.43 -19.10
CA LEU A 595 -2.67 -22.24 -17.91
C LEU A 595 -3.91 -21.75 -17.14
N GLY A 596 -4.05 -20.44 -16.93
CA GLY A 596 -5.24 -19.85 -16.29
C GLY A 596 -6.53 -20.08 -17.07
N ARG A 597 -6.44 -20.26 -18.40
CA ARG A 597 -7.55 -20.60 -19.31
C ARG A 597 -7.76 -22.10 -19.49
N ARG A 598 -6.97 -22.95 -18.83
CA ARG A 598 -6.99 -24.42 -18.97
C ARG A 598 -6.62 -24.93 -20.36
N GLU A 599 -5.88 -24.14 -21.13
CA GLU A 599 -5.34 -24.49 -22.45
C GLU A 599 -4.02 -25.28 -22.30
N TYR A 600 -4.05 -26.37 -21.54
CA TYR A 600 -2.85 -27.04 -21.02
C TYR A 600 -1.90 -27.53 -22.12
N GLN A 601 -2.45 -28.07 -23.21
CA GLN A 601 -1.65 -28.57 -24.35
C GLN A 601 -0.83 -27.45 -25.01
N ARG A 602 -1.34 -26.22 -25.04
CA ARG A 602 -0.63 -25.05 -25.59
C ARG A 602 0.32 -24.42 -24.56
N ALA A 603 -0.08 -24.40 -23.29
CA ALA A 603 0.72 -23.81 -22.21
C ALA A 603 2.02 -24.58 -21.95
N GLN A 604 1.98 -25.92 -22.00
CA GLN A 604 3.10 -26.78 -21.64
C GLN A 604 4.39 -26.48 -22.43
N PRO A 605 4.40 -26.54 -23.78
CA PRO A 605 5.63 -26.32 -24.55
C PRO A 605 6.21 -24.92 -24.36
N LEU A 606 5.36 -23.90 -24.14
CA LEU A 606 5.81 -22.53 -23.88
C LEU A 606 6.50 -22.39 -22.53
N LEU A 607 5.91 -22.99 -21.49
CA LEU A 607 6.50 -22.97 -20.15
C LEU A 607 7.79 -23.81 -20.09
N GLU A 608 7.83 -24.98 -20.74
CA GLU A 608 9.05 -25.80 -20.86
C GLU A 608 10.15 -25.01 -21.61
N ASN A 609 9.82 -24.36 -22.74
CA ASN A 609 10.76 -23.49 -23.47
C ASN A 609 11.30 -22.35 -22.60
N ALA A 610 10.42 -21.65 -21.87
CA ALA A 610 10.82 -20.57 -20.97
C ALA A 610 11.79 -21.07 -19.88
N GLN A 611 11.48 -22.20 -19.25
CA GLN A 611 12.33 -22.81 -18.22
C GLN A 611 13.76 -23.07 -18.73
N HIS A 612 13.89 -23.60 -19.94
CA HIS A 612 15.19 -23.94 -20.53
C HIS A 612 16.03 -22.73 -20.95
N ARG A 613 15.39 -21.61 -21.29
CA ARG A 613 16.08 -20.45 -21.88
C ARG A 613 16.42 -19.35 -20.87
N PHE A 614 15.78 -19.33 -19.70
CA PHE A 614 16.14 -18.36 -18.66
C PHE A 614 17.59 -18.58 -18.18
N PRO A 615 18.38 -17.49 -18.03
CA PRO A 615 19.77 -17.58 -17.59
C PRO A 615 19.91 -18.14 -16.17
N TYR A 616 21.12 -18.57 -15.82
CA TYR A 616 21.42 -19.08 -14.47
C TYR A 616 21.74 -18.01 -13.43
N ASP A 617 21.65 -16.73 -13.80
CA ASP A 617 21.80 -15.59 -12.89
C ASP A 617 20.60 -15.45 -11.93
N GLU A 618 20.70 -14.53 -10.97
CA GLU A 618 19.67 -14.33 -9.94
C GLU A 618 18.29 -13.94 -10.52
N ALA A 619 18.26 -13.13 -11.58
CA ALA A 619 17.02 -12.75 -12.24
C ALA A 619 16.37 -13.95 -12.94
N GLY A 620 17.18 -14.75 -13.66
CA GLY A 620 16.76 -15.98 -14.32
C GLY A 620 16.35 -17.07 -13.35
N LYS A 621 16.99 -17.21 -12.18
CA LYS A 621 16.55 -18.11 -11.09
C LYS A 621 15.13 -17.79 -10.64
N ARG A 622 14.81 -16.51 -10.37
CA ARG A 622 13.44 -16.09 -9.97
C ARG A 622 12.41 -16.41 -11.04
N ASN A 623 12.73 -16.11 -12.31
CA ASN A 623 11.82 -16.41 -13.42
C ASN A 623 11.62 -17.92 -13.61
N ARG A 624 12.68 -18.73 -13.49
CA ARG A 624 12.57 -20.20 -13.52
C ARG A 624 11.75 -20.75 -12.37
N ALA A 625 11.88 -20.22 -11.16
CA ALA A 625 11.04 -20.59 -10.04
C ALA A 625 9.55 -20.31 -10.33
N SER A 626 9.24 -19.14 -10.91
CA SER A 626 7.88 -18.81 -11.35
C SER A 626 7.35 -19.77 -12.42
N VAL A 627 8.14 -20.05 -13.46
CA VAL A 627 7.79 -20.99 -14.52
C VAL A 627 7.56 -22.40 -13.97
N ARG A 628 8.44 -22.89 -13.09
CA ARG A 628 8.32 -24.21 -12.47
C ARG A 628 7.05 -24.33 -11.65
N ARG A 629 6.65 -23.30 -10.90
CA ARG A 629 5.35 -23.27 -10.21
C ARG A 629 4.18 -23.39 -11.18
N SER A 630 4.30 -22.77 -12.36
CA SER A 630 3.28 -22.86 -13.42
C SER A 630 3.26 -24.25 -14.08
N LEU A 631 4.42 -24.82 -14.41
CA LEU A 631 4.54 -26.19 -14.92
C LEU A 631 4.01 -27.22 -13.92
N TYR A 632 4.31 -27.04 -12.64
CA TYR A 632 3.79 -27.90 -11.59
C TYR A 632 2.25 -27.88 -11.54
N LYS A 633 1.63 -26.69 -11.56
CA LYS A 633 0.17 -26.57 -11.65
C LYS A 633 -0.38 -27.22 -12.92
N LEU A 634 0.32 -27.08 -14.04
CA LEU A 634 -0.05 -27.68 -15.31
C LEU A 634 -0.01 -29.21 -15.25
N TYR A 635 1.12 -29.79 -14.83
CA TYR A 635 1.30 -31.24 -14.76
C TYR A 635 0.25 -31.90 -13.88
N LEU A 636 -0.07 -31.29 -12.75
CA LEU A 636 -1.16 -31.73 -11.88
C LEU A 636 -2.53 -31.65 -12.56
N ALA A 637 -2.81 -30.57 -13.30
CA ALA A 637 -4.08 -30.43 -14.01
C ALA A 637 -4.24 -31.43 -15.18
N THR A 638 -3.14 -31.90 -15.76
CA THR A 638 -3.12 -32.88 -16.85
C THR A 638 -2.88 -34.33 -16.43
N GLY A 639 -2.76 -34.61 -15.12
CA GLY A 639 -2.47 -35.95 -14.61
C GLY A 639 -1.04 -36.45 -14.86
N GLN A 640 -0.09 -35.58 -15.19
CA GLN A 640 1.33 -35.91 -15.39
C GLN A 640 2.06 -35.95 -14.04
N THR A 641 1.63 -36.86 -13.15
CA THR A 641 2.10 -36.97 -11.76
C THR A 641 3.60 -37.20 -11.63
N ALA A 642 4.19 -38.03 -12.51
CA ALA A 642 5.63 -38.28 -12.53
C ALA A 642 6.44 -36.97 -12.73
N ARG A 643 6.10 -36.17 -13.75
CA ARG A 643 6.77 -34.88 -14.00
C ARG A 643 6.52 -33.87 -12.89
N ALA A 644 5.32 -33.87 -12.29
CA ALA A 644 5.03 -33.03 -11.15
C ALA A 644 5.88 -33.43 -9.92
N ASN A 645 6.12 -34.72 -9.74
CA ASN A 645 6.97 -35.25 -8.68
C ASN A 645 8.45 -34.90 -8.91
N ASP A 646 8.93 -34.91 -10.16
CA ASP A 646 10.31 -34.54 -10.49
C ASP A 646 10.67 -33.11 -10.08
N ILE A 647 9.73 -32.16 -10.23
CA ILE A 647 9.93 -30.76 -9.83
C ILE A 647 9.42 -30.46 -8.41
N TRP A 648 8.78 -31.42 -7.73
CA TRP A 648 8.23 -31.24 -6.39
C TRP A 648 9.28 -30.78 -5.35
N PRO A 649 10.52 -31.31 -5.30
CA PRO A 649 11.51 -30.86 -4.33
C PRO A 649 11.76 -29.35 -4.38
N GLU A 650 11.80 -28.79 -5.58
CA GLU A 650 12.01 -27.35 -5.81
C GLU A 650 10.76 -26.54 -5.46
N ILE A 651 9.57 -27.02 -5.84
CA ILE A 651 8.31 -26.38 -5.45
C ILE A 651 8.17 -26.36 -3.93
N ARG A 652 8.43 -27.48 -3.26
CA ARG A 652 8.46 -27.60 -1.80
C ARG A 652 9.47 -26.63 -1.20
N ALA A 653 10.66 -26.51 -1.80
CA ALA A 653 11.66 -25.52 -1.45
C ALA A 653 11.28 -24.07 -1.83
N SER A 654 10.08 -23.81 -2.33
CA SER A 654 9.52 -22.46 -2.41
C SER A 654 8.33 -22.26 -1.46
N LEU A 655 7.66 -23.35 -1.04
CA LEU A 655 6.54 -23.31 -0.12
C LEU A 655 6.98 -23.05 1.32
N GLN A 656 6.06 -22.48 2.08
CA GLN A 656 6.16 -22.36 3.53
C GLN A 656 5.90 -23.73 4.19
N PRO A 657 6.56 -24.11 5.32
CA PRO A 657 6.36 -25.37 6.01
C PRO A 657 4.89 -25.64 6.31
N GLY A 658 4.15 -24.61 6.70
CA GLY A 658 2.70 -24.71 6.89
C GLY A 658 1.91 -25.00 5.60
N GLN A 659 2.33 -24.47 4.46
CA GLN A 659 1.68 -24.70 3.17
C GLN A 659 1.95 -26.10 2.59
N VAL A 660 3.08 -26.72 2.95
CA VAL A 660 3.49 -28.03 2.41
C VAL A 660 2.44 -29.11 2.67
N PRO A 661 1.89 -29.31 3.88
CA PRO A 661 0.82 -30.27 4.14
C PRO A 661 -0.44 -30.08 3.28
N ALA A 662 -0.88 -28.82 3.08
CA ALA A 662 -2.05 -28.53 2.25
C ALA A 662 -1.78 -28.82 0.77
N ALA A 663 -0.57 -28.47 0.30
CA ALA A 663 -0.12 -28.81 -1.04
C ALA A 663 -0.03 -30.34 -1.23
N LEU A 664 0.60 -31.07 -0.30
CA LEU A 664 0.67 -32.54 -0.31
C LEU A 664 -0.71 -33.19 -0.27
N ALA A 665 -1.67 -32.66 0.50
CA ALA A 665 -3.04 -33.16 0.52
C ALA A 665 -3.72 -33.04 -0.85
N LYS A 666 -3.59 -31.86 -1.49
CA LYS A 666 -4.11 -31.62 -2.83
C LYS A 666 -3.43 -32.53 -3.86
N LEU A 667 -2.12 -32.69 -3.73
CA LEU A 667 -1.29 -33.57 -4.55
C LEU A 667 -1.71 -35.04 -4.45
N THR A 668 -1.82 -35.59 -3.24
CA THR A 668 -2.30 -36.96 -3.00
C THR A 668 -3.65 -37.20 -3.65
N ARG A 669 -4.58 -36.24 -3.53
CA ARG A 669 -5.89 -36.34 -4.17
C ARG A 669 -5.76 -36.39 -5.70
N ILE A 670 -5.00 -35.47 -6.30
CA ILE A 670 -4.81 -35.42 -7.76
C ILE A 670 -4.14 -36.70 -8.29
N ALA A 671 -3.11 -37.22 -7.61
CA ALA A 671 -2.48 -38.48 -8.02
C ALA A 671 -3.43 -39.66 -7.90
N ARG A 672 -4.23 -39.73 -6.83
CA ARG A 672 -5.27 -40.75 -6.66
C ARG A 672 -6.30 -40.68 -7.78
N ASP A 673 -6.81 -39.49 -8.09
CA ASP A 673 -7.81 -39.27 -9.12
C ASP A 673 -7.26 -39.58 -10.53
N ALA A 674 -5.94 -39.46 -10.74
CA ALA A 674 -5.23 -39.86 -11.95
C ALA A 674 -4.86 -41.37 -12.01
N GLY A 675 -5.14 -42.14 -10.96
CA GLY A 675 -4.80 -43.57 -10.88
C GLY A 675 -3.34 -43.88 -10.50
N ASP A 676 -2.54 -42.87 -10.13
CA ASP A 676 -1.16 -43.04 -9.68
C ASP A 676 -1.11 -43.30 -8.17
N THR A 677 -1.42 -44.55 -7.80
CA THR A 677 -1.49 -44.97 -6.39
C THR A 677 -0.14 -44.88 -5.66
N ASN A 678 0.97 -45.04 -6.38
CA ASN A 678 2.31 -45.03 -5.80
C ASN A 678 2.70 -43.61 -5.38
N THR A 679 2.57 -42.63 -6.28
CA THR A 679 2.87 -41.23 -5.97
C THR A 679 1.85 -40.66 -4.97
N ALA A 680 0.58 -41.05 -5.05
CA ALA A 680 -0.43 -40.68 -4.05
C ALA A 680 -0.03 -41.15 -2.64
N LYS A 681 0.42 -42.41 -2.51
CA LYS A 681 0.90 -42.98 -1.25
C LYS A 681 2.16 -42.27 -0.75
N GLN A 682 3.13 -42.02 -1.63
CA GLN A 682 4.35 -41.28 -1.27
C GLN A 682 4.04 -39.91 -0.66
N TRP A 683 3.22 -39.09 -1.32
CA TRP A 683 2.86 -37.76 -0.81
C TRP A 683 1.98 -37.81 0.44
N HIS A 684 1.14 -38.84 0.57
CA HIS A 684 0.36 -39.09 1.78
C HIS A 684 1.28 -39.38 2.98
N ASP A 685 2.25 -40.28 2.79
CA ASP A 685 3.19 -40.69 3.82
C ASP A 685 4.13 -39.53 4.20
N GLU A 686 4.56 -38.73 3.21
CA GLU A 686 5.31 -37.49 3.45
C GLU A 686 4.50 -36.50 4.30
N ARG A 687 3.22 -36.29 3.98
CA ARG A 687 2.33 -35.42 4.76
C ARG A 687 2.15 -35.94 6.19
N ALA A 688 1.96 -37.25 6.36
CA ALA A 688 1.82 -37.88 7.67
C ALA A 688 3.09 -37.73 8.51
N ASN A 689 4.27 -37.85 7.88
CA ASN A 689 5.55 -37.64 8.54
C ASN A 689 5.75 -36.17 8.97
N LEU A 690 5.32 -35.20 8.15
CA LEU A 690 5.31 -33.80 8.55
C LEU A 690 4.35 -33.55 9.73
N ALA A 691 3.19 -34.21 9.77
CA ALA A 691 2.23 -34.04 10.86
C ALA A 691 2.82 -34.50 12.20
N LYS A 692 3.54 -35.63 12.18
CA LYS A 692 4.30 -36.13 13.32
C LYS A 692 5.43 -35.19 13.72
N LYS A 693 6.18 -34.65 12.74
CA LYS A 693 7.31 -33.75 13.01
C LYS A 693 6.88 -32.43 13.67
N TYR A 694 5.71 -31.91 13.32
CA TYR A 694 5.23 -30.62 13.83
C TYR A 694 4.25 -30.72 15.00
N ASP A 695 4.05 -31.92 15.56
CA ASP A 695 3.16 -32.22 16.71
C ASP A 695 1.78 -31.54 16.62
N LYS A 696 1.22 -31.48 15.41
CA LYS A 696 -0.06 -30.83 15.12
C LYS A 696 -0.89 -31.70 14.17
N PRO A 697 -2.14 -32.03 14.50
CA PRO A 697 -3.05 -32.64 13.54
C PRO A 697 -3.36 -31.62 12.43
N PHE A 698 -2.98 -31.93 11.19
CA PHE A 698 -3.43 -31.14 10.05
C PHE A 698 -4.93 -31.41 9.81
N PRO A 699 -5.72 -30.40 9.45
CA PRO A 699 -7.12 -30.61 9.14
C PRO A 699 -7.28 -31.67 8.05
N PRO A 700 -8.29 -32.55 8.14
CA PRO A 700 -8.56 -33.53 7.10
C PRO A 700 -8.79 -32.81 5.76
N PRO A 701 -8.46 -33.43 4.62
CA PRO A 701 -8.70 -32.82 3.32
C PRO A 701 -10.19 -32.48 3.20
N THR A 702 -10.51 -31.19 3.06
CA THR A 702 -11.87 -30.71 2.91
C THR A 702 -12.42 -31.21 1.56
N GLY A 703 -13.33 -32.18 1.60
CA GLY A 703 -13.93 -32.73 0.39
C GLY A 703 -14.66 -34.08 0.55
N ASP A 704 -14.30 -34.91 1.52
CA ASP A 704 -14.95 -36.21 1.70
C ASP A 704 -16.06 -36.13 2.77
N LYS A 705 -17.20 -35.53 2.42
CA LYS A 705 -18.47 -35.97 3.00
C LYS A 705 -19.00 -37.04 2.05
N LYS A 706 -18.89 -38.31 2.46
CA LYS A 706 -19.61 -39.42 1.84
C LYS A 706 -21.10 -39.21 1.94
#